data_AF-A0AAJ4E9W5-F1
#
_entry.id   AF-A0AAJ4E9W5-F1
#
_cell.length_a   1.000
_cell.length_b   1.000
_cell.length_c   1.000
_cell.angle_alpha   90.00
_cell.angle_beta   90.00
_cell.angle_gamma   90.00
#
_symmetry.space_group_name_H-M   'P 1'
#
loop_
_entity.id
_entity.type
_entity.pdbx_description
1 polymer ?
#
loop_
_entity_poly.entity_id
_entity_poly.type
_entity_poly.pdbx_seq_one_letter_code
_entity_poly.pdbx_strand_id
1 'polypeptide(L)'
;MSRLKTPGLAPTATARTVKKITMLDDFDEIVGVDPSDPQGLIPLAVSLQPLECRIPQWVPGPSPTRTHILKLWWRIQGIDVEASSQSFTGPLNPADFPYSLYIPVDFMREIDAVVEVYYEVLAEDGTRIFSAPRTLTVDNNPPRFQHPDDKAQFVDPSIELTGITEAVLATHPFIEVLLTNYIGRAEGDLAGWYLDDDTPPFPSIQKGTQEFPTISEPLILRIPADDFRTLPNGTAYLQYRLYDRAGNFTVLSAPMNFQVNLMPSPVNLLPPEIRPPAYNDFLIKRDDARASVAAVIQNQYTGFAPGDSVVMIWDGRRVLPPQPITHFPFAVEIPWDVLRGTAPLALMEVPVQYEIHRPGRPPFPSPLRFIWVNLTIAGQDHVNAPALRNDTLPLVDVFGKGSGLHNELDFRDRELGAEVWVRLYQDPQPGERLELYWNGVGPVAHYVVQAGDVTDQPVQFTDVSGSVIVGGGNDPGIPVYYTTSNGVNEQHSPETLVNVHVAPLVKFDAPLIEHTLHGPARYLTCESKPSICHGVYWFILADSRYLPGDEIEFFWQGFLSNAWENPIDGTDFNSTVLLSADDIASGLSIRVWPWETKIEPMRNFASATAEFFVRRGGALIGDSVVGRVRIDRVSPGSGKICQPGDAGFCDGSLEGCNDNS
;
A
#
# COMPACT_ATOMS: atom_id res chain seq x y z
N MET A 1 -20.98 9.50 102.28
CA MET A 1 -20.78 8.56 101.16
C MET A 1 -19.36 8.01 101.25
N SER A 2 -19.26 6.67 101.26
CA SER A 2 -18.13 5.78 100.92
C SER A 2 -16.77 6.42 100.54
N ARG A 3 -15.60 5.92 100.93
CA ARG A 3 -15.16 4.65 101.55
C ARG A 3 -13.69 4.81 102.01
N LEU A 4 -13.31 3.99 102.98
CA LEU A 4 -12.01 3.93 103.66
C LEU A 4 -10.81 3.57 102.76
N LYS A 5 -9.63 4.07 103.16
CA LYS A 5 -8.34 3.39 103.00
C LYS A 5 -7.56 3.47 104.32
N THR A 6 -7.28 2.30 104.90
CA THR A 6 -6.39 2.08 106.05
C THR A 6 -5.07 1.51 105.51
N PRO A 7 -3.88 1.98 105.92
CA PRO A 7 -2.62 1.30 105.60
C PRO A 7 -2.22 0.38 106.75
N GLY A 8 -2.01 -0.91 106.44
CA GLY A 8 -1.56 -1.94 107.37
C GLY A 8 -0.19 -2.49 107.00
N LEU A 9 0.75 -2.33 107.95
CA LEU A 9 1.93 -3.12 108.32
C LEU A 9 2.66 -3.99 107.27
N ALA A 10 3.97 -3.73 107.18
CA ALA A 10 4.98 -4.65 106.68
C ALA A 10 5.29 -5.78 107.68
N PRO A 11 5.70 -6.97 107.19
CA PRO A 11 6.64 -7.80 107.93
C PRO A 11 7.79 -8.37 107.06
N THR A 12 9.00 -8.14 107.59
CA THR A 12 10.15 -9.07 107.74
C THR A 12 10.40 -10.15 106.69
N ALA A 13 11.49 -10.00 105.93
CA ALA A 13 12.09 -11.07 105.12
C ALA A 13 13.22 -11.77 105.88
N THR A 14 13.05 -13.09 106.06
CA THR A 14 14.02 -14.04 106.59
C THR A 14 15.17 -14.24 105.61
N ALA A 15 16.42 -14.14 106.08
CA ALA A 15 17.60 -14.43 105.26
C ALA A 15 17.64 -15.91 104.86
N ARG A 16 17.56 -16.17 103.56
CA ARG A 16 17.77 -17.49 102.95
C ARG A 16 19.16 -17.48 102.30
N THR A 17 20.09 -18.24 102.88
CA THR A 17 21.46 -18.39 102.36
C THR A 17 21.41 -19.10 101.00
N VAL A 18 21.65 -18.36 99.92
CA VAL A 18 21.79 -18.91 98.57
C VAL A 18 23.23 -19.43 98.41
N LYS A 19 23.37 -20.71 98.07
CA LYS A 19 24.62 -21.31 97.61
C LYS A 19 24.97 -20.62 96.28
N LYS A 20 25.94 -19.70 96.28
CA LYS A 20 26.38 -18.96 95.10
C LYS A 20 27.00 -19.97 94.13
N ILE A 21 26.29 -20.31 93.06
CA ILE A 21 26.85 -21.06 91.93
C ILE A 21 27.83 -20.08 91.26
N THR A 22 29.12 -20.41 91.27
CA THR A 22 30.14 -19.65 90.55
C THR A 22 29.94 -19.96 89.06
N MET A 23 29.53 -18.97 88.29
CA MET A 23 29.31 -19.05 86.85
C MET A 23 30.34 -18.16 86.17
N LEU A 24 30.88 -18.59 85.03
CA LEU A 24 31.77 -17.74 84.22
C LEU A 24 30.95 -16.65 83.52
N ASP A 25 31.60 -15.55 83.18
CA ASP A 25 30.98 -14.48 82.39
C ASP A 25 30.54 -15.00 81.01
N ASP A 26 29.64 -14.28 80.35
CA ASP A 26 29.24 -14.61 78.98
C ASP A 26 30.41 -14.45 78.00
N PHE A 27 30.24 -14.90 76.75
CA PHE A 27 31.19 -14.57 75.69
C PHE A 27 31.33 -13.05 75.56
N ASP A 28 32.55 -12.59 75.31
CA ASP A 28 32.81 -11.18 74.99
C ASP A 28 32.17 -10.83 73.64
N GLU A 29 32.34 -11.73 72.67
CA GLU A 29 31.70 -11.67 71.35
C GLU A 29 31.64 -13.07 70.72
N ILE A 30 30.57 -13.36 69.99
CA ILE A 30 30.56 -14.42 68.97
C ILE A 30 30.56 -13.71 67.62
N VAL A 31 31.70 -13.71 66.95
CA VAL A 31 31.96 -12.80 65.82
C VAL A 31 30.99 -13.09 64.67
N GLY A 32 30.29 -12.05 64.21
CA GLY A 32 29.34 -12.15 63.11
C GLY A 32 27.93 -12.62 63.49
N VAL A 33 27.67 -12.91 64.77
CA VAL A 33 26.32 -13.18 65.28
C VAL A 33 25.81 -11.95 66.04
N ASP A 34 24.60 -11.49 65.73
CA ASP A 34 24.00 -10.36 66.45
C ASP A 34 23.76 -10.74 67.92
N PRO A 35 24.40 -10.06 68.90
CA PRO A 35 24.20 -10.36 70.31
C PRO A 35 22.76 -10.06 70.78
N SER A 36 22.03 -9.21 70.06
CA SER A 36 20.65 -8.85 70.34
C SER A 36 19.61 -9.80 69.72
N ASP A 37 20.01 -10.68 68.79
CA ASP A 37 19.12 -11.71 68.24
C ASP A 37 18.87 -12.80 69.30
N PRO A 38 17.63 -12.96 69.81
CA PRO A 38 17.34 -13.98 70.81
C PRO A 38 17.42 -15.42 70.27
N GLN A 39 17.35 -15.61 68.96
CA GLN A 39 17.51 -16.91 68.30
C GLN A 39 18.97 -17.20 67.95
N GLY A 40 19.84 -16.18 68.02
CA GLY A 40 21.26 -16.27 67.69
C GLY A 40 21.50 -16.82 66.30
N LEU A 41 20.75 -16.34 65.29
CA LEU A 41 20.89 -16.83 63.93
C LEU A 41 22.30 -16.55 63.42
N ILE A 42 22.98 -17.60 62.95
CA ILE A 42 24.30 -17.49 62.34
C ILE A 42 24.08 -17.15 60.86
N PRO A 43 24.52 -15.97 60.37
CA PRO A 43 24.41 -15.65 58.96
C PRO A 43 25.17 -16.68 58.12
N LEU A 44 24.66 -17.04 56.94
CA LEU A 44 25.26 -18.00 56.03
C LEU A 44 26.72 -17.65 55.70
N ALA A 45 27.01 -16.36 55.49
CA ALA A 45 28.38 -15.91 55.22
C ALA A 45 29.35 -16.24 56.38
N VAL A 46 28.85 -16.28 57.62
CA VAL A 46 29.59 -16.63 58.83
C VAL A 46 29.67 -18.15 58.99
N SER A 47 28.58 -18.89 58.71
CA SER A 47 28.55 -20.36 58.84
C SER A 47 29.47 -21.09 57.86
N LEU A 48 29.92 -20.40 56.80
CA LEU A 48 30.88 -20.92 55.81
C LEU A 48 32.35 -20.85 56.27
N GLN A 49 32.62 -20.35 57.49
CA GLN A 49 33.96 -20.28 58.09
C GLN A 49 33.92 -20.78 59.55
N PRO A 50 35.07 -21.09 60.17
CA PRO A 50 35.10 -21.41 61.61
C PRO A 50 34.55 -20.24 62.45
N LEU A 51 33.56 -20.50 63.31
CA LEU A 51 32.92 -19.47 64.13
C LEU A 51 33.83 -19.06 65.28
N GLU A 52 34.23 -17.79 65.33
CA GLU A 52 35.09 -17.26 66.39
C GLU A 52 34.27 -16.92 67.64
N CYS A 53 34.59 -17.58 68.76
CA CYS A 53 34.03 -17.30 70.07
C CYS A 53 35.10 -16.64 70.96
N ARG A 54 34.95 -15.35 71.23
CA ARG A 54 35.85 -14.54 72.07
C ARG A 54 35.46 -14.67 73.53
N ILE A 55 36.38 -15.17 74.33
CA ILE A 55 36.15 -15.54 75.73
C ILE A 55 36.87 -14.52 76.63
N PRO A 56 36.19 -13.85 77.58
CA PRO A 56 36.83 -12.90 78.48
C PRO A 56 37.77 -13.62 79.46
N GLN A 57 38.64 -12.84 80.11
CA GLN A 57 39.52 -13.38 81.14
C GLN A 57 38.70 -13.85 82.36
N TRP A 58 38.82 -15.12 82.76
CA TRP A 58 38.10 -15.66 83.93
C TRP A 58 38.84 -15.45 85.25
N VAL A 59 38.07 -15.33 86.34
CA VAL A 59 38.58 -15.12 87.70
C VAL A 59 37.89 -16.09 88.69
N PRO A 60 38.64 -16.79 89.57
CA PRO A 60 40.10 -16.80 89.65
C PRO A 60 40.74 -17.59 88.51
N GLY A 61 41.79 -17.04 87.90
CA GLY A 61 42.64 -17.76 86.96
C GLY A 61 43.56 -18.78 87.66
N PRO A 62 44.29 -19.62 86.90
CA PRO A 62 45.29 -20.53 87.45
C PRO A 62 46.35 -19.78 88.30
N SER A 63 46.70 -20.35 89.45
CA SER A 63 47.84 -19.89 90.26
C SER A 63 49.18 -20.22 89.57
N PRO A 64 50.32 -19.61 89.97
CA PRO A 64 51.63 -19.93 89.39
C PRO A 64 51.87 -21.44 89.33
N THR A 65 52.38 -21.93 88.20
CA THR A 65 52.65 -23.35 87.89
C THR A 65 51.44 -24.29 87.84
N ARG A 66 50.21 -23.80 88.03
CA ARG A 66 48.97 -24.57 87.85
C ARG A 66 48.41 -24.34 86.46
N THR A 67 47.69 -25.33 85.92
CA THR A 67 47.09 -25.25 84.59
C THR A 67 45.58 -25.34 84.66
N HIS A 68 44.89 -24.46 83.92
CA HIS A 68 43.47 -24.61 83.60
C HIS A 68 43.34 -24.99 82.12
N ILE A 69 42.35 -25.82 81.77
CA ILE A 69 42.00 -26.12 80.38
C ILE A 69 40.71 -25.37 80.07
N LEU A 70 40.77 -24.45 79.11
CA LEU A 70 39.61 -23.81 78.52
C LEU A 70 39.06 -24.71 77.41
N LYS A 71 37.78 -25.05 77.46
CA LYS A 71 37.09 -25.86 76.46
C LYS A 71 35.89 -25.12 75.91
N LEU A 72 35.71 -25.13 74.60
CA LEU A 72 34.52 -24.63 73.92
C LEU A 72 33.63 -25.82 73.57
N TRP A 73 32.37 -25.75 73.99
CA TRP A 73 31.39 -26.82 73.82
C TRP A 73 30.29 -26.39 72.85
N TRP A 74 29.95 -27.31 71.95
CA TRP A 74 28.81 -27.22 71.05
C TRP A 74 27.78 -28.26 71.50
N ARG A 75 26.66 -27.81 72.05
CA ARG A 75 25.57 -28.68 72.48
C ARG A 75 24.48 -28.71 71.44
N ILE A 76 24.22 -29.90 70.89
CA ILE A 76 23.14 -30.17 69.96
C ILE A 76 22.26 -31.28 70.51
N GLN A 77 20.94 -31.04 70.59
CA GLN A 77 19.95 -32.00 71.12
C GLN A 77 20.33 -32.58 72.51
N GLY A 78 20.99 -31.78 73.35
CA GLY A 78 21.43 -32.18 74.69
C GLY A 78 22.74 -33.00 74.73
N ILE A 79 23.40 -33.20 73.60
CA ILE A 79 24.71 -33.87 73.50
C ILE A 79 25.80 -32.80 73.39
N ASP A 80 26.75 -32.84 74.33
CA ASP A 80 27.90 -31.93 74.35
C ASP A 80 29.04 -32.49 73.50
N VAL A 81 29.47 -31.72 72.50
CA VAL A 81 30.63 -32.02 71.65
C VAL A 81 31.71 -30.97 71.91
N GLU A 82 32.92 -31.39 72.22
CA GLU A 82 34.06 -30.47 72.38
C GLU A 82 34.44 -29.94 71.00
N ALA A 83 34.27 -28.64 70.79
CA ALA A 83 34.59 -27.99 69.52
C ALA A 83 36.07 -27.57 69.45
N SER A 84 36.60 -27.08 70.57
CA SER A 84 38.00 -26.65 70.69
C SER A 84 38.44 -26.61 72.14
N SER A 85 39.74 -26.71 72.41
CA SER A 85 40.29 -26.53 73.75
C SER A 85 41.71 -25.97 73.74
N GLN A 86 42.07 -25.27 74.83
CA GLN A 86 43.37 -24.64 75.03
C GLN A 86 43.77 -24.69 76.51
N SER A 87 45.04 -25.03 76.77
CA SER A 87 45.61 -25.02 78.12
C SER A 87 46.26 -23.68 78.45
N PHE A 88 46.08 -23.21 79.68
CA PHE A 88 46.67 -21.98 80.21
C PHE A 88 47.36 -22.25 81.56
N THR A 89 48.66 -21.95 81.65
CA THR A 89 49.43 -22.02 82.90
C THR A 89 49.49 -20.65 83.57
N GLY A 90 49.23 -20.60 84.88
CA GLY A 90 49.08 -19.36 85.62
C GLY A 90 50.39 -18.59 85.85
N PRO A 91 50.31 -17.25 86.05
CA PRO A 91 49.09 -16.42 85.99
C PRO A 91 48.68 -16.06 84.55
N LEU A 92 47.38 -15.84 84.32
CA LEU A 92 46.86 -15.36 83.03
C LEU A 92 47.38 -13.94 82.73
N ASN A 93 47.82 -13.70 81.50
CA ASN A 93 48.19 -12.37 81.01
C ASN A 93 46.95 -11.65 80.44
N PRO A 94 46.52 -10.51 81.00
CA PRO A 94 45.34 -9.80 80.51
C PRO A 94 45.42 -9.35 79.04
N ALA A 95 46.62 -9.19 78.47
CA ALA A 95 46.79 -8.80 77.07
C ALA A 95 46.41 -9.90 76.06
N ASP A 96 46.27 -11.15 76.50
CA ASP A 96 45.87 -12.27 75.65
C ASP A 96 44.33 -12.43 75.57
N PHE A 97 43.57 -11.54 76.24
CA PHE A 97 42.12 -11.60 76.34
C PHE A 97 41.43 -10.39 75.68
N PRO A 98 40.25 -10.58 75.07
CA PRO A 98 39.50 -11.83 74.99
C PRO A 98 40.20 -12.88 74.11
N TYR A 99 40.19 -14.13 74.54
CA TYR A 99 40.88 -15.23 73.85
C TYR A 99 39.92 -15.94 72.91
N SER A 100 40.33 -16.17 71.67
CA SER A 100 39.47 -16.80 70.65
C SER A 100 39.61 -18.31 70.65
N LEU A 101 38.50 -19.01 70.86
CA LEU A 101 38.33 -20.41 70.45
C LEU A 101 37.37 -20.46 69.26
N TYR A 102 37.48 -21.50 68.43
CA TYR A 102 36.73 -21.60 67.18
C TYR A 102 35.85 -22.84 67.17
N ILE A 103 34.59 -22.69 66.73
CA ILE A 103 33.78 -23.83 66.31
C ILE A 103 34.18 -24.18 64.87
N PRO A 104 34.63 -25.42 64.58
CA PRO A 104 34.95 -25.82 63.22
C PRO A 104 33.76 -25.73 62.28
N VAL A 105 34.00 -25.38 61.01
CA VAL A 105 32.94 -25.15 60.00
C VAL A 105 32.00 -26.36 59.82
N ASP A 106 32.52 -27.58 59.97
CA ASP A 106 31.74 -28.81 59.77
C ASP A 106 30.56 -28.92 60.75
N PHE A 107 30.68 -28.34 61.96
CA PHE A 107 29.60 -28.32 62.95
C PHE A 107 28.38 -27.53 62.47
N MET A 108 28.57 -26.56 61.57
CA MET A 108 27.52 -25.70 61.02
C MET A 108 27.04 -26.15 59.64
N ARG A 109 27.81 -27.01 58.94
CA ARG A 109 27.46 -27.50 57.59
C ARG A 109 26.66 -28.79 57.60
N GLU A 110 26.75 -29.59 58.66
CA GLU A 110 26.18 -30.93 58.67
C GLU A 110 24.67 -30.95 58.96
N ILE A 111 24.19 -30.07 59.85
CA ILE A 111 22.82 -30.14 60.37
C ILE A 111 22.27 -28.73 60.63
N ASP A 112 21.07 -28.46 60.14
CA ASP A 112 20.26 -27.30 60.57
C ASP A 112 19.69 -27.56 61.96
N ALA A 113 20.10 -26.73 62.92
CA ALA A 113 19.79 -26.96 64.31
C ALA A 113 19.80 -25.68 65.15
N VAL A 114 18.99 -25.69 66.19
CA VAL A 114 19.17 -24.80 67.34
C VAL A 114 20.15 -25.49 68.30
N VAL A 115 21.22 -24.79 68.64
CA VAL A 115 22.32 -25.29 69.46
C VAL A 115 22.59 -24.36 70.62
N GLU A 116 23.31 -24.85 71.62
CA GLU A 116 23.87 -24.00 72.67
C GLU A 116 25.39 -24.04 72.62
N VAL A 117 26.01 -22.86 72.62
CA VAL A 117 27.46 -22.72 72.75
C VAL A 117 27.79 -22.19 74.13
N TYR A 118 28.75 -22.80 74.80
CA TYR A 118 29.27 -22.33 76.08
C TYR A 118 30.71 -22.78 76.24
N TYR A 119 31.43 -22.13 77.15
CA TYR A 119 32.80 -22.53 77.47
C TYR A 119 32.90 -23.04 78.91
N GLU A 120 33.89 -23.88 79.12
CA GLU A 120 34.22 -24.50 80.40
C GLU A 120 35.67 -24.19 80.76
N VAL A 121 35.91 -23.87 82.02
CA VAL A 121 37.25 -23.87 82.62
C VAL A 121 37.36 -25.08 83.54
N LEU A 122 38.23 -26.02 83.16
CA LEU A 122 38.59 -27.20 83.96
C LEU A 122 39.89 -26.91 84.72
N ALA A 123 39.80 -26.82 86.05
CA ALA A 123 40.95 -26.66 86.92
C ALA A 123 41.70 -28.00 87.13
N GLU A 124 42.97 -27.92 87.52
CA GLU A 124 43.83 -29.10 87.73
C GLU A 124 43.33 -30.05 88.83
N ASP A 125 42.53 -29.54 89.78
CA ASP A 125 41.90 -30.33 90.84
C ASP A 125 40.61 -31.04 90.40
N GLY A 126 40.23 -30.91 89.13
CA GLY A 126 39.02 -31.47 88.55
C GLY A 126 37.78 -30.60 88.70
N THR A 127 37.89 -29.40 89.29
CA THR A 127 36.78 -28.45 89.37
C THR A 127 36.40 -27.95 87.98
N ARG A 128 35.10 -28.03 87.65
CA ARG A 128 34.53 -27.58 86.38
C ARG A 128 33.67 -26.35 86.62
N ILE A 129 33.92 -25.27 85.88
CA ILE A 129 33.13 -24.03 85.92
C ILE A 129 32.68 -23.72 84.49
N PHE A 130 31.42 -23.37 84.31
CA PHE A 130 30.79 -23.16 83.01
C PHE A 130 30.31 -21.72 82.84
N SER A 131 30.33 -21.21 81.62
CA SER A 131 29.62 -19.99 81.23
C SER A 131 28.12 -20.22 81.06
N ALA A 132 27.36 -19.15 80.80
CA ALA A 132 25.99 -19.32 80.31
C ALA A 132 26.02 -19.98 78.93
N PRO A 133 25.10 -20.93 78.68
CA PRO A 133 24.77 -21.36 77.32
C PRO A 133 24.19 -20.20 76.52
N ARG A 134 24.79 -19.90 75.36
CA ARG A 134 24.26 -19.00 74.34
C ARG A 134 23.58 -19.82 73.25
N THR A 135 22.30 -19.59 73.05
CA THR A 135 21.55 -20.19 71.94
C THR A 135 22.02 -19.60 70.61
N LEU A 136 22.31 -20.48 69.66
CA LEU A 136 22.58 -20.14 68.27
C LEU A 136 21.68 -20.99 67.36
N THR A 137 21.34 -20.46 66.19
CA THR A 137 20.58 -21.19 65.16
C THR A 137 21.41 -21.29 63.89
N VAL A 138 21.62 -22.52 63.43
CA VAL A 138 22.23 -22.85 62.14
C VAL A 138 21.10 -23.11 61.14
N ASP A 139 21.09 -22.35 60.05
CA ASP A 139 20.13 -22.51 58.95
C ASP A 139 20.83 -22.44 57.59
N ASN A 140 20.86 -23.58 56.90
CA ASN A 140 21.39 -23.76 55.56
C ASN A 140 20.28 -24.07 54.54
N ASN A 141 19.01 -23.99 54.92
CA ASN A 141 17.89 -24.35 54.03
C ASN A 141 17.40 -23.12 53.26
N PRO A 142 17.69 -23.00 51.96
CA PRO A 142 17.16 -21.89 51.20
C PRO A 142 15.63 -21.94 51.10
N PRO A 143 14.98 -20.76 51.02
CA PRO A 143 13.60 -20.68 50.58
C PRO A 143 13.45 -21.33 49.20
N ARG A 144 12.25 -21.85 48.89
CA ARG A 144 11.98 -22.56 47.64
C ARG A 144 10.64 -22.18 47.02
N PHE A 145 10.63 -22.00 45.71
CA PHE A 145 9.38 -21.90 44.95
C PHE A 145 8.58 -23.20 45.02
N GLN A 146 7.26 -23.09 44.98
CA GLN A 146 6.34 -24.23 44.99
C GLN A 146 6.27 -24.89 43.61
N HIS A 147 6.37 -24.08 42.55
CA HIS A 147 6.40 -24.53 41.17
C HIS A 147 7.52 -23.83 40.37
N PRO A 148 8.13 -24.50 39.38
CA PRO A 148 9.09 -23.87 38.47
C PRO A 148 8.54 -22.65 37.70
N ASP A 149 7.22 -22.53 37.59
CA ASP A 149 6.54 -21.42 36.88
C ASP A 149 6.10 -20.28 37.81
N ASP A 150 6.45 -20.34 39.10
CA ASP A 150 6.15 -19.28 40.06
C ASP A 150 6.81 -17.98 39.60
N LYS A 151 5.99 -16.95 39.37
CA LYS A 151 6.40 -15.64 38.87
C LYS A 151 5.60 -14.53 39.54
N ALA A 152 6.07 -13.30 39.39
CA ALA A 152 5.33 -12.14 39.84
C ALA A 152 4.13 -11.85 38.92
N GLN A 153 3.17 -11.09 39.43
CA GLN A 153 2.03 -10.55 38.68
C GLN A 153 1.82 -9.08 39.04
N PHE A 154 1.41 -8.24 38.09
CA PHE A 154 1.05 -6.87 38.43
C PHE A 154 -0.15 -6.86 39.39
N VAL A 155 -0.08 -6.01 40.42
CA VAL A 155 -1.23 -5.78 41.31
C VAL A 155 -2.32 -5.00 40.56
N ASP A 156 -1.93 -4.04 39.70
CA ASP A 156 -2.84 -3.34 38.79
C ASP A 156 -2.85 -4.02 37.41
N PRO A 157 -3.94 -4.73 37.04
CA PRO A 157 -4.02 -5.43 35.75
C PRO A 157 -4.09 -4.48 34.54
N SER A 158 -4.38 -3.19 34.73
CA SER A 158 -4.37 -2.21 33.63
C SER A 158 -2.95 -1.91 33.13
N ILE A 159 -1.94 -2.09 33.98
CA ILE A 159 -0.52 -1.96 33.60
C ILE A 159 -0.12 -3.10 32.66
N GLU A 160 -0.64 -4.31 32.86
CA GLU A 160 -0.39 -5.43 31.94
C GLU A 160 -0.96 -5.15 30.54
N LEU A 161 -2.14 -4.53 30.47
CA LEU A 161 -2.80 -4.18 29.20
C LEU A 161 -2.12 -3.01 28.47
N THR A 162 -1.67 -1.98 29.20
CA THR A 162 -1.09 -0.75 28.63
C THR A 162 0.42 -0.79 28.47
N GLY A 163 1.09 -1.66 29.23
CA GLY A 163 2.53 -1.69 29.44
C GLY A 163 3.01 -0.58 30.39
N ILE A 164 4.30 -0.62 30.72
CA ILE A 164 4.98 0.42 31.47
C ILE A 164 5.21 1.63 30.55
N THR A 165 4.45 2.69 30.78
CA THR A 165 4.53 3.96 30.04
C THR A 165 5.01 5.09 30.94
N GLU A 166 5.46 6.20 30.35
CA GLU A 166 5.80 7.38 31.16
C GLU A 166 4.59 7.92 31.93
N ALA A 167 3.37 7.79 31.41
CA ALA A 167 2.15 8.16 32.12
C ALA A 167 1.87 7.26 33.35
N VAL A 168 2.15 5.96 33.23
CA VAL A 168 2.09 5.01 34.35
C VAL A 168 3.15 5.37 35.39
N LEU A 169 4.40 5.56 34.98
CA LEU A 169 5.52 5.88 35.87
C LEU A 169 5.45 7.29 36.48
N ALA A 170 4.73 8.22 35.88
CA ALA A 170 4.50 9.56 36.44
C ALA A 170 3.43 9.55 37.53
N THR A 171 2.48 8.61 37.48
CA THR A 171 1.39 8.49 38.46
C THR A 171 1.68 7.46 39.55
N HIS A 172 2.65 6.56 39.34
CA HIS A 172 3.05 5.50 40.27
C HIS A 172 4.52 5.66 40.66
N PRO A 173 4.86 6.12 41.88
CA PRO A 173 6.25 6.17 42.34
C PRO A 173 6.86 4.77 42.50
N PHE A 174 6.02 3.75 42.70
CA PHE A 174 6.39 2.34 42.73
C PHE A 174 5.41 1.53 41.88
N ILE A 175 5.94 0.56 41.14
CA ILE A 175 5.14 -0.47 40.49
C ILE A 175 5.03 -1.64 41.46
N GLU A 176 3.80 -1.95 41.86
CA GLU A 176 3.50 -3.02 42.80
C GLU A 176 3.25 -4.33 42.05
N VAL A 177 3.99 -5.37 42.44
CA VAL A 177 3.85 -6.72 41.91
C VAL A 177 3.63 -7.71 43.05
N LEU A 178 2.70 -8.63 42.86
CA LEU A 178 2.42 -9.72 43.79
C LEU A 178 3.38 -10.88 43.49
N LEU A 179 4.17 -11.27 44.49
CA LEU A 179 5.01 -12.48 44.42
C LEU A 179 4.18 -13.72 44.78
N THR A 180 4.58 -14.86 44.23
CA THR A 180 3.96 -16.14 44.57
C THR A 180 4.40 -16.59 45.97
N ASN A 181 3.52 -17.27 46.69
CA ASN A 181 3.85 -17.84 48.00
C ASN A 181 4.95 -18.92 47.85
N TYR A 182 5.78 -19.10 48.88
CA TYR A 182 6.96 -19.96 48.81
C TYR A 182 7.12 -20.82 50.06
N ILE A 183 7.88 -21.90 49.94
CA ILE A 183 8.22 -22.81 51.02
C ILE A 183 9.38 -22.21 51.82
N GLY A 184 9.28 -22.25 53.14
CA GLY A 184 10.30 -21.70 54.03
C GLY A 184 10.07 -20.24 54.42
N ARG A 185 8.91 -19.65 54.07
CA ARG A 185 8.57 -18.28 54.41
C ARG A 185 8.63 -18.02 55.92
N ALA A 186 9.40 -17.02 56.31
CA ALA A 186 9.56 -16.55 57.67
C ALA A 186 9.47 -15.01 57.77
N GLU A 187 9.54 -14.50 59.00
CA GLU A 187 9.65 -13.07 59.26
C GLU A 187 11.08 -12.57 58.94
N GLY A 188 11.18 -11.41 58.27
CA GLY A 188 12.45 -10.81 57.89
C GLY A 188 13.04 -11.34 56.56
N ASP A 189 12.31 -12.20 55.84
CA ASP A 189 12.73 -12.63 54.50
C ASP A 189 12.78 -11.44 53.53
N LEU A 190 13.73 -11.47 52.60
CA LEU A 190 13.92 -10.43 51.58
C LEU A 190 13.54 -10.94 50.19
N ALA A 191 13.03 -10.06 49.33
CA ALA A 191 12.97 -10.29 47.89
C ALA A 191 13.89 -9.31 47.16
N GLY A 192 14.83 -9.85 46.36
CA GLY A 192 15.66 -9.07 45.44
C GLY A 192 15.13 -9.16 44.02
N TRP A 193 15.02 -8.02 43.31
CA TRP A 193 14.49 -7.98 41.94
C TRP A 193 15.54 -7.72 40.87
N TYR A 194 15.23 -8.23 39.69
CA TYR A 194 16.03 -8.19 38.48
C TYR A 194 15.11 -7.72 37.34
N LEU A 195 15.48 -6.62 36.69
CA LEU A 195 14.78 -6.03 35.56
C LEU A 195 15.73 -5.95 34.37
N ASP A 196 15.34 -6.55 33.26
CA ASP A 196 16.16 -6.70 32.07
C ASP A 196 15.28 -6.89 30.82
N ASP A 197 15.82 -6.62 29.63
CA ASP A 197 15.18 -6.90 28.34
C ASP A 197 15.49 -8.30 27.81
N ASP A 198 16.37 -9.05 28.48
CA ASP A 198 16.68 -10.45 28.18
C ASP A 198 16.25 -11.42 29.31
N THR A 199 16.05 -12.70 28.94
CA THR A 199 15.86 -13.80 29.90
C THR A 199 16.75 -15.01 29.58
N PRO A 200 17.52 -15.53 30.54
CA PRO A 200 17.81 -14.94 31.85
C PRO A 200 18.63 -13.64 31.72
N PRO A 201 18.56 -12.73 32.71
CA PRO A 201 19.29 -11.47 32.68
C PRO A 201 20.80 -11.71 32.62
N PHE A 202 21.49 -11.03 31.70
CA PHE A 202 22.95 -11.15 31.56
C PHE A 202 23.61 -9.77 31.31
N PRO A 203 24.49 -9.31 32.24
CA PRO A 203 24.81 -9.90 33.52
C PRO A 203 23.64 -9.85 34.51
N SER A 204 23.52 -10.85 35.38
CA SER A 204 22.46 -10.90 36.40
C SER A 204 22.72 -9.87 37.51
N ILE A 205 22.29 -8.63 37.28
CA ILE A 205 22.44 -7.51 38.22
C ILE A 205 21.16 -7.32 39.00
N GLN A 206 21.24 -7.51 40.32
CA GLN A 206 20.14 -7.17 41.23
C GLN A 206 19.97 -5.66 41.32
N LYS A 207 18.75 -5.16 41.14
CA LYS A 207 18.44 -3.72 41.15
C LYS A 207 18.14 -3.20 42.55
N GLY A 208 17.51 -4.02 43.39
CA GLY A 208 17.26 -3.70 44.80
C GLY A 208 16.68 -4.89 45.57
N THR A 209 16.36 -4.64 46.84
CA THR A 209 15.73 -5.61 47.76
C THR A 209 14.62 -4.97 48.58
N GLN A 210 13.66 -5.78 49.02
CA GLN A 210 12.62 -5.39 49.98
C GLN A 210 12.49 -6.47 51.06
N GLU A 211 12.46 -6.05 52.32
CA GLU A 211 12.19 -6.93 53.47
C GLU A 211 10.69 -7.12 53.68
N PHE A 212 10.30 -8.31 54.14
CA PHE A 212 8.97 -8.63 54.63
C PHE A 212 9.05 -8.90 56.14
N PRO A 213 8.87 -7.87 56.99
CA PRO A 213 9.10 -7.98 58.43
C PRO A 213 8.20 -8.99 59.14
N THR A 214 7.02 -9.31 58.57
CA THR A 214 6.08 -10.26 59.17
C THR A 214 5.54 -11.27 58.17
N ILE A 215 5.26 -12.49 58.64
CA ILE A 215 4.69 -13.56 57.80
C ILE A 215 3.27 -13.27 57.31
N SER A 216 2.54 -12.38 57.99
CA SER A 216 1.15 -12.03 57.64
C SER A 216 1.04 -10.95 56.58
N GLU A 217 2.13 -10.23 56.27
CA GLU A 217 2.09 -9.19 55.24
C GLU A 217 1.83 -9.79 53.84
N PRO A 218 1.13 -9.06 52.96
CA PRO A 218 1.01 -9.50 51.58
C PRO A 218 2.40 -9.46 50.91
N LEU A 219 2.70 -10.45 50.06
CA LEU A 219 3.95 -10.51 49.29
C LEU A 219 3.93 -9.52 48.11
N ILE A 220 3.68 -8.24 48.40
CA ILE A 220 3.69 -7.16 47.42
C ILE A 220 5.08 -6.55 47.42
N LEU A 221 5.79 -6.72 46.30
CA LEU A 221 7.07 -6.09 46.06
C LEU A 221 6.85 -4.73 45.38
N ARG A 222 7.49 -3.69 45.92
CA ARG A 222 7.39 -2.30 45.45
C ARG A 222 8.64 -1.89 44.73
N ILE A 223 8.60 -1.90 43.41
CA ILE A 223 9.76 -1.60 42.57
C ILE A 223 9.73 -0.12 42.19
N PRO A 224 10.79 0.68 42.44
CA PRO A 224 10.83 2.10 42.08
C PRO A 224 10.57 2.34 40.59
N ALA A 225 9.80 3.38 40.26
CA ALA A 225 9.52 3.75 38.88
C ALA A 225 10.78 4.00 38.04
N ASP A 226 11.82 4.56 38.65
CA ASP A 226 13.09 4.87 37.98
C ASP A 226 13.82 3.62 37.48
N ASP A 227 13.65 2.47 38.14
CA ASP A 227 14.26 1.22 37.67
C ASP A 227 13.69 0.81 36.30
N PHE A 228 12.39 1.02 36.08
CA PHE A 228 11.75 0.75 34.79
C PHE A 228 12.16 1.77 33.72
N ARG A 229 12.50 3.01 34.08
CA ARG A 229 13.03 4.02 33.14
C ARG A 229 14.38 3.64 32.56
N THR A 230 15.11 2.72 33.20
CA THR A 230 16.39 2.22 32.70
C THR A 230 16.26 1.18 31.58
N LEU A 231 15.05 0.65 31.36
CA LEU A 231 14.80 -0.38 30.36
C LEU A 231 14.62 0.23 28.95
N PRO A 232 15.08 -0.46 27.89
CA PRO A 232 14.76 -0.07 26.53
C PRO A 232 13.26 -0.26 26.24
N ASN A 233 12.75 0.45 25.22
CA ASN A 233 11.39 0.22 24.75
C ASN A 233 11.29 -1.16 24.08
N GLY A 234 10.23 -1.90 24.35
CA GLY A 234 10.01 -3.26 23.84
C GLY A 234 9.57 -4.22 24.95
N THR A 235 9.74 -5.52 24.71
CA THR A 235 9.50 -6.54 25.74
C THR A 235 10.59 -6.48 26.80
N ALA A 236 10.20 -6.50 28.07
CA ALA A 236 11.11 -6.63 29.20
C ALA A 236 10.57 -7.64 30.21
N TYR A 237 11.40 -7.98 31.20
CA TYR A 237 11.15 -9.08 32.11
C TYR A 237 11.50 -8.68 33.55
N LEU A 238 10.66 -9.16 34.47
CA LEU A 238 10.91 -9.12 35.91
C LEU A 238 11.13 -10.53 36.42
N GLN A 239 12.23 -10.74 37.13
CA GLN A 239 12.50 -11.92 37.94
C GLN A 239 12.90 -11.51 39.35
N TYR A 240 12.75 -12.42 40.31
CA TYR A 240 13.15 -12.17 41.69
C TYR A 240 13.84 -13.39 42.33
N ARG A 241 14.61 -13.11 43.38
CA ARG A 241 15.14 -14.10 44.34
C ARG A 241 14.57 -13.82 45.71
N LEU A 242 14.30 -14.89 46.45
CA LEU A 242 13.93 -14.82 47.86
C LEU A 242 15.16 -15.15 48.68
N TYR A 243 15.35 -14.43 49.78
CA TYR A 243 16.41 -14.63 50.77
C TYR A 243 15.77 -14.83 52.13
N ASP A 244 16.20 -15.83 52.87
CA ASP A 244 15.84 -15.93 54.29
C ASP A 244 16.71 -14.99 55.15
N ARG A 245 16.42 -14.94 56.45
CA ARG A 245 17.17 -14.12 57.41
C ARG A 245 18.64 -14.56 57.57
N ALA A 246 18.96 -15.83 57.27
CA ALA A 246 20.33 -16.33 57.30
C ALA A 246 21.12 -15.90 56.05
N GLY A 247 20.43 -15.57 54.96
CA GLY A 247 21.00 -15.20 53.67
C GLY A 247 21.06 -16.34 52.65
N ASN A 248 20.42 -17.49 52.92
CA ASN A 248 20.22 -18.50 51.89
C ASN A 248 19.19 -17.98 50.88
N PHE A 249 19.33 -18.36 49.61
CA PHE A 249 18.51 -17.78 48.54
C PHE A 249 18.06 -18.78 47.47
N THR A 250 16.95 -18.46 46.81
CA THR A 250 16.41 -19.24 45.69
C THR A 250 17.22 -19.07 44.41
N VAL A 251 17.00 -19.97 43.43
CA VAL A 251 17.21 -19.60 42.01
C VAL A 251 16.33 -18.39 41.61
N LEU A 252 16.49 -17.86 40.39
CA LEU A 252 15.55 -16.84 39.90
C LEU A 252 14.16 -17.45 39.71
N SER A 253 13.11 -16.66 40.00
CA SER A 253 11.72 -17.00 39.67
C SER A 253 11.54 -17.22 38.16
N ALA A 254 10.40 -17.78 37.74
CA ALA A 254 10.00 -17.67 36.33
C ALA A 254 9.82 -16.18 35.95
N PRO A 255 10.10 -15.80 34.69
CA PRO A 255 10.02 -14.41 34.25
C PRO A 255 8.58 -13.94 34.10
N MET A 256 8.28 -12.78 34.66
CA MET A 256 7.09 -11.99 34.33
C MET A 256 7.44 -11.05 33.18
N ASN A 257 6.91 -11.31 31.98
CA ASN A 257 7.12 -10.49 30.80
C ASN A 257 6.11 -9.32 30.73
N PHE A 258 6.55 -8.15 30.28
CA PHE A 258 5.71 -6.98 30.09
C PHE A 258 6.27 -6.08 28.97
N GLN A 259 5.51 -5.08 28.54
CA GLN A 259 5.95 -4.13 27.52
C GLN A 259 6.42 -2.81 28.15
N VAL A 260 7.62 -2.35 27.81
CA VAL A 260 8.19 -1.04 28.16
C VAL A 260 8.04 -0.08 26.99
N ASN A 261 7.55 1.10 27.31
CA ASN A 261 6.73 1.86 26.38
C ASN A 261 6.80 3.35 26.76
N LEU A 262 8.03 3.84 26.90
CA LEU A 262 8.39 5.16 27.42
C LEU A 262 8.40 6.26 26.36
N MET A 263 8.45 5.91 25.06
CA MET A 263 8.24 6.90 24.00
C MET A 263 6.82 7.50 24.10
N PRO A 264 6.68 8.84 24.17
CA PRO A 264 5.38 9.49 24.31
C PRO A 264 4.42 9.09 23.20
N SER A 265 3.22 8.63 23.55
CA SER A 265 2.20 8.23 22.56
C SER A 265 1.75 9.42 21.69
N PRO A 266 1.37 9.17 20.42
CA PRO A 266 0.69 10.18 19.60
C PRO A 266 -0.58 10.68 20.30
N VAL A 267 -0.66 11.99 20.53
CA VAL A 267 -1.84 12.67 21.11
C VAL A 267 -2.14 13.97 20.37
N ASN A 268 -3.34 14.51 20.58
CA ASN A 268 -3.82 15.74 19.93
C ASN A 268 -3.77 15.66 18.39
N LEU A 269 -4.07 14.49 17.83
CA LEU A 269 -4.17 14.29 16.38
C LEU A 269 -5.26 15.20 15.81
N LEU A 270 -4.95 15.90 14.73
CA LEU A 270 -5.92 16.69 13.98
C LEU A 270 -6.54 15.84 12.86
N PRO A 271 -7.79 16.12 12.45
CA PRO A 271 -8.38 15.44 11.29
C PRO A 271 -7.55 15.70 10.03
N PRO A 272 -7.54 14.78 9.05
CA PRO A 272 -6.83 14.98 7.80
C PRO A 272 -7.37 16.21 7.04
N GLU A 273 -6.47 16.92 6.36
CA GLU A 273 -6.86 17.86 5.32
C GLU A 273 -6.98 17.15 3.99
N ILE A 274 -8.07 17.40 3.27
CA ILE A 274 -8.28 16.88 1.93
C ILE A 274 -8.44 18.10 1.04
N ARG A 275 -7.69 18.16 -0.05
CA ARG A 275 -7.79 19.24 -1.03
C ARG A 275 -8.06 18.60 -2.39
N PRO A 276 -9.19 18.92 -3.04
CA PRO A 276 -9.42 18.44 -4.39
C PRO A 276 -8.35 19.05 -5.32
N PRO A 277 -7.58 18.24 -6.04
CA PRO A 277 -6.44 18.69 -6.82
C PRO A 277 -6.83 19.46 -8.09
N ALA A 278 -8.03 19.24 -8.65
CA ALA A 278 -8.45 19.92 -9.87
C ALA A 278 -9.09 21.28 -9.56
N TYR A 279 -10.02 21.33 -8.61
CA TYR A 279 -10.79 22.54 -8.28
C TYR A 279 -11.01 22.68 -6.78
N ASN A 280 -10.79 23.87 -6.22
CA ASN A 280 -11.04 24.10 -4.79
C ASN A 280 -12.53 24.35 -4.48
N ASP A 281 -13.38 23.35 -4.77
CA ASP A 281 -14.84 23.41 -4.64
C ASP A 281 -15.40 22.50 -3.52
N PHE A 282 -14.52 21.88 -2.72
CA PHE A 282 -14.86 20.93 -1.64
C PHE A 282 -15.67 19.70 -2.09
N LEU A 283 -15.67 19.38 -3.38
CA LEU A 283 -16.34 18.22 -3.95
C LEU A 283 -15.33 17.36 -4.72
N ILE A 284 -15.13 16.12 -4.31
CA ILE A 284 -14.25 15.19 -5.04
C ILE A 284 -15.02 14.57 -6.21
N LYS A 285 -14.51 14.79 -7.42
CA LYS A 285 -15.05 14.30 -8.69
C LYS A 285 -14.03 13.37 -9.39
N ARG A 286 -14.35 12.89 -10.60
CA ARG A 286 -13.47 11.98 -11.36
C ARG A 286 -12.27 12.70 -11.98
N ASP A 287 -12.37 14.00 -12.27
CA ASP A 287 -11.22 14.84 -12.65
C ASP A 287 -10.23 15.00 -11.49
N ASP A 288 -10.71 15.19 -10.27
CA ASP A 288 -9.87 15.16 -9.06
C ASP A 288 -9.17 13.80 -8.90
N ALA A 289 -9.91 12.71 -9.11
CA ALA A 289 -9.34 11.37 -9.06
C ALA A 289 -8.23 11.15 -10.11
N ARG A 290 -8.38 11.72 -11.32
CA ARG A 290 -7.33 11.70 -12.36
C ARG A 290 -6.11 12.56 -11.99
N ALA A 291 -6.31 13.61 -11.20
CA ALA A 291 -5.25 14.48 -10.69
C ALA A 291 -4.67 14.02 -9.33
N SER A 292 -4.98 12.79 -8.91
CA SER A 292 -4.56 12.14 -7.65
C SER A 292 -5.04 12.86 -6.39
N VAL A 293 -6.17 12.37 -5.84
CA VAL A 293 -6.68 12.82 -4.54
C VAL A 293 -5.75 12.36 -3.42
N ALA A 294 -5.36 13.29 -2.54
CA ALA A 294 -4.56 12.98 -1.36
C ALA A 294 -5.20 13.55 -0.08
N ALA A 295 -5.07 12.80 1.01
CA ALA A 295 -5.36 13.26 2.36
C ALA A 295 -4.04 13.54 3.10
N VAL A 296 -3.97 14.67 3.78
CA VAL A 296 -2.74 15.26 4.28
C VAL A 296 -2.77 15.40 5.79
N ILE A 297 -1.72 14.93 6.45
CA ILE A 297 -1.40 15.27 7.84
C ILE A 297 -0.55 16.53 7.81
N GLN A 298 -1.18 17.69 8.09
CA GLN A 298 -0.55 18.99 7.87
C GLN A 298 0.64 19.27 8.80
N ASN A 299 0.48 18.98 10.09
CA ASN A 299 1.45 19.37 11.12
C ASN A 299 1.96 18.13 11.87
N GLN A 300 3.20 18.22 12.35
CA GLN A 300 3.71 17.25 13.30
C GLN A 300 2.83 17.23 14.56
N TYR A 301 2.37 16.04 14.94
CA TYR A 301 1.56 15.84 16.13
C TYR A 301 2.42 15.69 17.40
N THR A 302 1.79 15.87 18.56
CA THR A 302 2.47 15.70 19.85
C THR A 302 2.78 14.23 20.07
N GLY A 303 4.03 13.91 20.46
CA GLY A 303 4.47 12.53 20.67
C GLY A 303 4.88 11.80 19.39
N PHE A 304 5.12 12.50 18.27
CA PHE A 304 5.75 11.90 17.09
C PHE A 304 7.10 11.27 17.43
N ALA A 305 7.34 10.05 16.94
CA ALA A 305 8.63 9.38 17.00
C ALA A 305 9.01 8.81 15.61
N PRO A 306 10.32 8.80 15.27
CA PRO A 306 10.80 8.10 14.09
C PRO A 306 10.34 6.64 14.09
N GLY A 307 9.81 6.18 12.95
CA GLY A 307 9.23 4.83 12.81
C GLY A 307 7.71 4.78 12.94
N ASP A 308 7.05 5.88 13.32
CA ASP A 308 5.60 6.00 13.18
C ASP A 308 5.19 5.87 11.70
N SER A 309 4.15 5.08 11.45
CA SER A 309 3.54 4.94 10.13
C SER A 309 2.08 5.36 10.16
N VAL A 310 1.53 5.74 9.02
CA VAL A 310 0.14 6.14 8.86
C VAL A 310 -0.62 5.13 8.03
N VAL A 311 -1.85 4.83 8.43
CA VAL A 311 -2.87 4.20 7.60
C VAL A 311 -4.00 5.19 7.42
N MET A 312 -4.21 5.67 6.19
CA MET A 312 -5.37 6.51 5.87
C MET A 312 -6.60 5.62 5.71
N ILE A 313 -7.75 6.10 6.18
CA ILE A 313 -9.03 5.39 6.16
C ILE A 313 -10.03 6.28 5.45
N TRP A 314 -10.49 5.84 4.29
CA TRP A 314 -11.46 6.53 3.45
C TRP A 314 -12.76 5.72 3.40
N ASP A 315 -13.85 6.26 3.94
CA ASP A 315 -15.13 5.56 4.04
C ASP A 315 -15.02 4.16 4.68
N GLY A 316 -14.21 4.05 5.74
CA GLY A 316 -13.91 2.79 6.42
C GLY A 316 -12.90 1.87 5.70
N ARG A 317 -12.46 2.22 4.48
CA ARG A 317 -11.50 1.43 3.68
C ARG A 317 -10.08 1.93 3.95
N ARG A 318 -9.15 1.00 4.20
CA ARG A 318 -7.76 1.31 4.54
C ARG A 318 -6.90 1.45 3.29
N VAL A 319 -6.12 2.52 3.20
CA VAL A 319 -5.01 2.65 2.25
C VAL A 319 -3.84 1.85 2.81
N LEU A 320 -3.48 0.77 2.12
CA LEU A 320 -2.42 -0.16 2.52
C LEU A 320 -1.31 -0.20 1.46
N PRO A 321 -0.06 -0.53 1.87
CA PRO A 321 0.39 -0.80 3.24
C PRO A 321 0.50 0.47 4.11
N PRO A 322 0.66 0.35 5.45
CA PRO A 322 1.01 1.49 6.30
C PRO A 322 2.25 2.22 5.78
N GLN A 323 2.21 3.54 5.72
CA GLN A 323 3.27 4.36 5.14
C GLN A 323 4.11 5.03 6.25
N PRO A 324 5.43 4.82 6.30
CA PRO A 324 6.28 5.51 7.28
C PRO A 324 6.23 7.03 7.10
N ILE A 325 6.01 7.76 8.19
CA ILE A 325 5.97 9.22 8.16
C ILE A 325 7.41 9.75 8.16
N THR A 326 7.79 10.45 7.09
CA THR A 326 9.17 10.94 6.90
C THR A 326 9.32 12.45 7.07
N HIS A 327 8.25 13.21 6.91
CA HIS A 327 8.23 14.67 7.01
C HIS A 327 6.80 15.17 7.24
N PHE A 328 6.65 16.47 7.48
CA PHE A 328 5.36 17.16 7.51
C PHE A 328 5.42 18.41 6.60
N PRO A 329 4.35 18.76 5.87
CA PRO A 329 3.10 18.00 5.74
C PRO A 329 3.30 16.64 5.06
N PHE A 330 2.57 15.62 5.50
CA PHE A 330 2.65 14.26 4.94
C PHE A 330 1.38 13.93 4.17
N ALA A 331 1.51 13.74 2.86
CA ALA A 331 0.39 13.40 1.97
C ALA A 331 0.30 11.88 1.76
N VAL A 332 -0.90 11.33 1.90
CA VAL A 332 -1.24 9.97 1.52
C VAL A 332 -2.19 10.04 0.34
N GLU A 333 -1.73 9.62 -0.84
CA GLU A 333 -2.59 9.46 -2.01
C GLU A 333 -3.66 8.42 -1.73
N ILE A 334 -4.90 8.69 -2.16
CA ILE A 334 -6.03 7.78 -2.04
C ILE A 334 -6.20 7.07 -3.38
N PRO A 335 -5.84 5.77 -3.46
CA PRO A 335 -5.98 5.00 -4.70
C PRO A 335 -7.43 4.97 -5.20
N TRP A 336 -7.60 4.85 -6.51
CA TRP A 336 -8.94 4.89 -7.14
C TRP A 336 -9.89 3.83 -6.58
N ASP A 337 -9.43 2.60 -6.36
CA ASP A 337 -10.23 1.51 -5.79
C ASP A 337 -10.71 1.81 -4.36
N VAL A 338 -9.86 2.44 -3.55
CA VAL A 338 -10.21 2.91 -2.20
C VAL A 338 -11.21 4.06 -2.27
N LEU A 339 -10.96 5.05 -3.13
CA LEU A 339 -11.79 6.24 -3.32
C LEU A 339 -13.19 5.87 -3.86
N ARG A 340 -13.24 5.04 -4.91
CA ARG A 340 -14.44 4.59 -5.62
C ARG A 340 -15.28 3.60 -4.81
N GLY A 341 -14.64 2.64 -4.16
CA GLY A 341 -15.33 1.56 -3.43
C GLY A 341 -16.25 0.71 -4.31
N THR A 342 -17.13 -0.05 -3.65
CA THR A 342 -18.06 -0.98 -4.30
C THR A 342 -19.52 -0.50 -4.30
N ALA A 343 -19.82 0.60 -3.61
CA ALA A 343 -21.17 1.15 -3.56
C ALA A 343 -21.62 1.67 -4.95
N PRO A 344 -22.94 1.70 -5.24
CA PRO A 344 -23.46 2.40 -6.41
C PRO A 344 -22.99 3.86 -6.45
N LEU A 345 -22.83 4.40 -7.66
CA LEU A 345 -22.42 5.79 -7.83
C LEU A 345 -23.54 6.73 -7.34
N ALA A 346 -23.20 7.62 -6.41
CA ALA A 346 -24.08 8.64 -5.89
C ALA A 346 -23.27 9.82 -5.36
N LEU A 347 -23.94 10.96 -5.17
CA LEU A 347 -23.41 12.03 -4.31
C LEU A 347 -23.46 11.54 -2.85
N MET A 348 -22.33 11.50 -2.19
CA MET A 348 -22.22 11.03 -0.81
C MET A 348 -21.24 11.86 0.01
N GLU A 349 -21.51 11.99 1.31
CA GLU A 349 -20.59 12.58 2.27
C GLU A 349 -19.79 11.45 2.93
N VAL A 350 -18.46 11.51 2.79
CA VAL A 350 -17.56 10.43 3.18
C VAL A 350 -16.78 10.78 4.44
N PRO A 351 -16.75 9.90 5.46
CA PRO A 351 -15.86 10.02 6.60
C PRO A 351 -14.42 9.62 6.22
N VAL A 352 -13.45 10.45 6.59
CA VAL A 352 -12.02 10.22 6.38
C VAL A 352 -11.27 10.48 7.69
N GLN A 353 -10.42 9.54 8.07
CA GLN A 353 -9.49 9.67 9.22
C GLN A 353 -8.19 8.96 8.90
N TYR A 354 -7.18 9.12 9.74
CA TYR A 354 -6.00 8.26 9.71
C TYR A 354 -5.75 7.63 11.08
N GLU A 355 -5.02 6.53 11.07
CA GLU A 355 -4.45 5.92 12.27
C GLU A 355 -2.93 6.07 12.23
N ILE A 356 -2.34 6.47 13.34
CA ILE A 356 -0.89 6.35 13.56
C ILE A 356 -0.61 4.97 14.14
N HIS A 357 0.29 4.24 13.47
CA HIS A 357 0.73 2.90 13.82
C HIS A 357 2.16 2.97 14.34
N ARG A 358 2.33 2.61 15.62
CA ARG A 358 3.62 2.48 16.29
C ARG A 358 3.86 1.02 16.70
N PRO A 359 5.04 0.44 16.46
CA PRO A 359 5.34 -0.93 16.87
C PRO A 359 5.03 -1.17 18.36
N GLY A 360 4.39 -2.31 18.68
CA GLY A 360 4.04 -2.69 20.04
C GLY A 360 2.88 -1.91 20.67
N ARG A 361 2.18 -1.05 19.90
CA ARG A 361 1.05 -0.25 20.37
C ARG A 361 -0.21 -0.50 19.57
N PRO A 362 -1.41 -0.36 20.19
CA PRO A 362 -2.65 -0.20 19.45
C PRO A 362 -2.59 1.03 18.51
N PRO A 363 -3.33 1.04 17.38
CA PRO A 363 -3.41 2.20 16.50
C PRO A 363 -4.01 3.43 17.20
N PHE A 364 -3.50 4.62 16.88
CA PHE A 364 -3.98 5.90 17.41
C PHE A 364 -4.81 6.63 16.34
N PRO A 365 -6.15 6.65 16.42
CA PRO A 365 -6.99 7.27 15.41
C PRO A 365 -7.05 8.80 15.54
N SER A 366 -7.06 9.49 14.40
CA SER A 366 -7.43 10.91 14.33
C SER A 366 -8.94 11.11 14.46
N PRO A 367 -9.41 12.33 14.77
CA PRO A 367 -10.80 12.71 14.51
C PRO A 367 -11.16 12.56 13.03
N LEU A 368 -12.46 12.43 12.76
CA LEU A 368 -13.02 12.35 11.41
C LEU A 368 -13.04 13.73 10.71
N ARG A 369 -12.77 13.71 9.41
CA ARG A 369 -13.11 14.75 8.43
C ARG A 369 -14.21 14.21 7.52
N PHE A 370 -15.21 15.02 7.21
CA PHE A 370 -16.21 14.70 6.19
C PHE A 370 -15.92 15.49 4.91
N ILE A 371 -16.08 14.84 3.75
CA ILE A 371 -15.96 15.48 2.43
C ILE A 371 -17.02 14.93 1.48
N TRP A 372 -17.55 15.80 0.60
CA TRP A 372 -18.48 15.39 -0.44
C TRP A 372 -17.74 14.75 -1.60
N VAL A 373 -18.26 13.62 -2.07
CA VAL A 373 -17.74 12.86 -3.21
C VAL A 373 -18.89 12.63 -4.19
N ASN A 374 -18.69 12.95 -5.46
CA ASN A 374 -19.65 12.65 -6.52
C ASN A 374 -18.94 12.12 -7.76
N LEU A 375 -18.98 10.80 -7.91
CA LEU A 375 -18.35 10.07 -9.01
C LEU A 375 -19.38 9.57 -10.05
N THR A 376 -20.63 10.06 -9.95
CA THR A 376 -21.70 9.72 -10.91
C THR A 376 -21.31 10.14 -12.31
N ILE A 377 -21.77 9.40 -13.32
CA ILE A 377 -21.42 9.60 -14.74
C ILE A 377 -22.70 9.49 -15.57
N ALA A 378 -22.67 10.06 -16.76
CA ALA A 378 -23.64 9.77 -17.80
C ALA A 378 -23.20 8.50 -18.55
N GLY A 379 -23.96 7.41 -18.36
CA GLY A 379 -23.71 6.09 -18.97
C GLY A 379 -22.99 5.09 -18.06
N GLN A 380 -22.52 3.99 -18.67
CA GLN A 380 -21.87 2.90 -17.95
C GLN A 380 -20.46 3.26 -17.44
N ASP A 381 -20.06 2.65 -16.32
CA ASP A 381 -18.70 2.72 -15.79
C ASP A 381 -17.77 1.72 -16.53
N HIS A 382 -16.46 1.80 -16.31
CA HIS A 382 -15.47 0.97 -17.00
C HIS A 382 -14.26 0.62 -16.14
N VAL A 383 -13.55 -0.44 -16.51
CA VAL A 383 -12.40 -0.97 -15.74
C VAL A 383 -11.22 0.01 -15.64
N ASN A 384 -11.06 0.88 -16.64
CA ASN A 384 -9.97 1.87 -16.69
C ASN A 384 -10.35 3.19 -15.99
N ALA A 385 -11.49 3.26 -15.31
CA ALA A 385 -11.86 4.40 -14.49
C ALA A 385 -10.72 4.75 -13.51
N PRO A 386 -10.47 6.05 -13.23
CA PRO A 386 -11.24 7.23 -13.59
C PRO A 386 -10.82 7.86 -14.93
N ALA A 387 -10.12 7.13 -15.80
CA ALA A 387 -9.69 7.64 -17.10
C ALA A 387 -10.87 8.25 -17.86
N LEU A 388 -10.60 9.33 -18.59
CA LEU A 388 -11.65 10.06 -19.31
C LEU A 388 -12.24 9.20 -20.43
N ARG A 389 -11.41 8.41 -21.11
CA ARG A 389 -11.79 7.53 -22.21
C ARG A 389 -12.46 6.25 -21.69
N ASN A 390 -13.69 6.03 -22.13
CA ASN A 390 -14.47 4.83 -21.84
C ASN A 390 -14.67 4.01 -23.12
N ASP A 391 -13.88 2.94 -23.26
CA ASP A 391 -13.90 2.06 -24.44
C ASP A 391 -15.19 1.25 -24.61
N THR A 392 -16.10 1.30 -23.64
CA THR A 392 -17.39 0.60 -23.68
C THR A 392 -18.53 1.47 -24.20
N LEU A 393 -18.30 2.76 -24.43
CA LEU A 393 -19.28 3.64 -25.05
C LEU A 393 -19.42 3.30 -26.56
N PRO A 394 -20.63 3.34 -27.14
CA PRO A 394 -20.83 3.10 -28.57
C PRO A 394 -20.03 4.07 -29.45
N LEU A 395 -19.66 3.62 -30.64
CA LEU A 395 -19.14 4.49 -31.70
C LEU A 395 -20.28 5.30 -32.32
N VAL A 396 -19.93 6.39 -32.99
CA VAL A 396 -20.89 7.15 -33.80
C VAL A 396 -20.95 6.57 -35.21
N ASP A 397 -22.10 6.73 -35.85
CA ASP A 397 -22.29 6.46 -37.28
C ASP A 397 -22.47 7.80 -38.00
N VAL A 398 -21.59 8.10 -38.97
CA VAL A 398 -21.61 9.35 -39.73
C VAL A 398 -22.16 9.08 -41.13
N PHE A 399 -23.17 9.84 -41.55
CA PHE A 399 -23.75 9.74 -42.89
C PHE A 399 -23.70 11.08 -43.62
N GLY A 400 -23.18 11.11 -44.83
CA GLY A 400 -23.20 12.30 -45.67
C GLY A 400 -24.61 12.69 -46.09
N LYS A 401 -25.00 13.96 -45.92
CA LYS A 401 -26.33 14.44 -46.29
C LYS A 401 -26.57 14.53 -47.79
N GLY A 402 -25.51 14.79 -48.56
CA GLY A 402 -25.55 14.82 -50.01
C GLY A 402 -25.22 13.48 -50.65
N SER A 403 -24.28 12.73 -50.07
CA SER A 403 -23.79 11.47 -50.63
C SER A 403 -24.57 10.24 -50.17
N GLY A 404 -25.08 10.23 -48.93
CA GLY A 404 -25.69 9.08 -48.26
C GLY A 404 -24.69 8.01 -47.83
N LEU A 405 -23.37 8.27 -47.96
CA LEU A 405 -22.33 7.30 -47.64
C LEU A 405 -22.12 7.21 -46.12
N HIS A 406 -21.79 6.00 -45.64
CA HIS A 406 -21.53 5.71 -44.22
C HIS A 406 -20.03 5.82 -43.92
N ASN A 407 -19.68 6.62 -42.92
CA ASN A 407 -18.31 6.94 -42.51
C ASN A 407 -17.40 7.41 -43.67
N GLU A 408 -18.02 7.98 -44.71
CA GLU A 408 -17.37 8.57 -45.86
C GLU A 408 -18.14 9.82 -46.29
N LEU A 409 -17.42 10.88 -46.62
CA LEU A 409 -17.97 12.18 -47.03
C LEU A 409 -17.27 12.66 -48.30
N ASP A 410 -18.06 12.92 -49.34
CA ASP A 410 -17.56 13.37 -50.63
C ASP A 410 -18.00 14.81 -50.95
N PHE A 411 -17.62 15.32 -52.13
CA PHE A 411 -17.93 16.70 -52.53
C PHE A 411 -19.42 17.08 -52.43
N ARG A 412 -20.37 16.12 -52.46
CA ARG A 412 -21.81 16.35 -52.30
C ARG A 412 -22.18 16.77 -50.88
N ASP A 413 -21.38 16.39 -49.89
CA ASP A 413 -21.57 16.70 -48.47
C ASP A 413 -20.95 18.04 -48.05
N ARG A 414 -20.14 18.63 -48.95
CA ARG A 414 -19.39 19.87 -48.70
C ARG A 414 -20.25 21.01 -48.14
N GLU A 415 -21.41 21.24 -48.74
CA GLU A 415 -22.34 22.30 -48.34
C GLU A 415 -23.44 21.77 -47.41
N LEU A 416 -23.89 20.52 -47.64
CA LEU A 416 -25.04 19.93 -46.95
C LEU A 416 -24.71 19.42 -45.55
N GLY A 417 -23.46 19.04 -45.28
CA GLY A 417 -23.05 18.50 -43.99
C GLY A 417 -23.23 17.00 -43.86
N ALA A 418 -23.29 16.54 -42.61
CA ALA A 418 -23.48 15.15 -42.24
C ALA A 418 -24.51 14.98 -41.11
N GLU A 419 -25.18 13.84 -41.11
CA GLU A 419 -25.98 13.34 -39.99
C GLU A 419 -25.14 12.41 -39.16
N VAL A 420 -25.10 12.62 -37.84
CA VAL A 420 -24.33 11.78 -36.93
C VAL A 420 -25.29 11.13 -35.94
N TRP A 421 -25.22 9.82 -35.88
CA TRP A 421 -26.07 8.99 -35.06
C TRP A 421 -25.24 8.25 -34.02
N VAL A 422 -25.85 7.95 -32.88
CA VAL A 422 -25.24 7.09 -31.85
C VAL A 422 -26.33 6.27 -31.17
N ARG A 423 -25.97 5.08 -30.70
CA ARG A 423 -26.81 4.29 -29.82
C ARG A 423 -26.63 4.78 -28.38
N LEU A 424 -27.71 5.12 -27.70
CA LEU A 424 -27.61 5.61 -26.32
C LEU A 424 -27.00 4.57 -25.38
N TYR A 425 -26.18 5.06 -24.47
CA TYR A 425 -25.50 4.28 -23.44
C TYR A 425 -26.49 3.70 -22.41
N GLN A 426 -25.97 2.95 -21.42
CA GLN A 426 -26.80 2.32 -20.39
C GLN A 426 -27.41 3.35 -19.43
N ASP A 427 -28.70 3.17 -19.11
CA ASP A 427 -29.45 3.97 -18.13
C ASP A 427 -29.43 5.50 -18.42
N PRO A 428 -29.79 5.94 -19.63
CA PRO A 428 -29.74 7.35 -20.00
C PRO A 428 -30.73 8.17 -19.16
N GLN A 429 -30.24 9.24 -18.53
CA GLN A 429 -31.08 10.11 -17.69
C GLN A 429 -31.43 11.42 -18.43
N PRO A 430 -32.70 11.87 -18.38
CA PRO A 430 -33.10 13.12 -19.01
C PRO A 430 -32.27 14.32 -18.54
N GLY A 431 -31.76 15.10 -19.49
CA GLY A 431 -30.90 16.26 -19.23
C GLY A 431 -29.39 15.97 -19.29
N GLU A 432 -28.98 14.70 -19.33
CA GLU A 432 -27.59 14.35 -19.67
C GLU A 432 -27.27 14.80 -21.10
N ARG A 433 -26.01 15.16 -21.33
CA ARG A 433 -25.58 15.79 -22.58
C ARG A 433 -24.52 14.94 -23.27
N LEU A 434 -24.71 14.72 -24.56
CA LEU A 434 -23.70 14.21 -25.47
C LEU A 434 -23.18 15.37 -26.34
N GLU A 435 -21.86 15.50 -26.46
CA GLU A 435 -21.22 16.56 -27.23
C GLU A 435 -20.24 15.95 -28.23
N LEU A 436 -20.45 16.23 -29.53
CA LEU A 436 -19.68 15.66 -30.63
C LEU A 436 -18.46 16.54 -30.93
N TYR A 437 -17.32 15.91 -31.15
CA TYR A 437 -16.06 16.52 -31.54
C TYR A 437 -15.59 15.95 -32.87
N TRP A 438 -15.08 16.83 -33.73
CA TRP A 438 -14.65 16.54 -35.10
C TRP A 438 -13.17 16.90 -35.25
N ASN A 439 -12.31 15.92 -35.45
CA ASN A 439 -10.85 16.11 -35.50
C ASN A 439 -10.31 16.88 -34.28
N GLY A 440 -10.83 16.57 -33.09
CA GLY A 440 -10.50 17.26 -31.83
C GLY A 440 -11.11 18.66 -31.65
N VAL A 441 -11.86 19.16 -32.63
CA VAL A 441 -12.58 20.44 -32.54
C VAL A 441 -14.03 20.19 -32.12
N GLY A 442 -14.50 20.87 -31.08
CA GLY A 442 -15.89 20.76 -30.66
C GLY A 442 -16.22 21.57 -29.40
N PRO A 443 -17.47 21.50 -28.93
CA PRO A 443 -18.55 20.69 -29.51
C PRO A 443 -19.06 21.25 -30.84
N VAL A 444 -19.09 20.43 -31.90
CA VAL A 444 -19.63 20.81 -33.23
C VAL A 444 -21.10 20.42 -33.41
N ALA A 445 -21.56 19.48 -32.60
CA ALA A 445 -22.95 19.04 -32.51
C ALA A 445 -23.22 18.51 -31.11
N HIS A 446 -24.49 18.38 -30.73
CA HIS A 446 -24.85 17.84 -29.42
C HIS A 446 -26.18 17.08 -29.47
N TYR A 447 -26.41 16.29 -28.43
CA TYR A 447 -27.70 15.71 -28.10
C TYR A 447 -27.95 15.88 -26.60
N VAL A 448 -29.19 16.15 -26.22
CA VAL A 448 -29.60 16.14 -24.80
C VAL A 448 -30.57 14.99 -24.64
N VAL A 449 -30.30 14.10 -23.70
CA VAL A 449 -31.16 12.95 -23.40
C VAL A 449 -32.53 13.47 -22.99
N GLN A 450 -33.57 12.93 -23.61
CA GLN A 450 -34.96 13.29 -23.41
C GLN A 450 -35.66 12.32 -22.46
N ALA A 451 -36.82 12.75 -21.92
CA ALA A 451 -37.68 11.84 -21.18
C ALA A 451 -38.23 10.74 -22.10
N GLY A 452 -37.98 9.47 -21.73
CA GLY A 452 -38.43 8.30 -22.49
C GLY A 452 -37.35 7.66 -23.36
N ASP A 453 -36.17 8.29 -23.47
CA ASP A 453 -35.02 7.65 -24.10
C ASP A 453 -34.58 6.40 -23.32
N VAL A 454 -34.19 5.36 -24.05
CA VAL A 454 -33.76 4.08 -23.46
C VAL A 454 -32.41 3.64 -24.01
N THR A 455 -31.74 2.74 -23.27
CA THR A 455 -30.49 2.10 -23.69
C THR A 455 -30.59 1.52 -25.11
N ASP A 456 -29.53 1.68 -25.90
CA ASP A 456 -29.39 1.20 -27.28
C ASP A 456 -30.33 1.85 -28.32
N GLN A 457 -31.14 2.84 -27.91
CA GLN A 457 -31.94 3.63 -28.86
C GLN A 457 -31.02 4.47 -29.76
N PRO A 458 -31.18 4.41 -31.09
CA PRO A 458 -30.47 5.31 -31.98
C PRO A 458 -31.01 6.73 -31.84
N VAL A 459 -30.12 7.69 -31.58
CA VAL A 459 -30.42 9.12 -31.51
C VAL A 459 -29.49 9.88 -32.45
N GLN A 460 -30.01 10.98 -32.99
CA GLN A 460 -29.27 11.85 -33.88
C GLN A 460 -28.76 13.05 -33.09
N PHE A 461 -27.49 13.38 -33.26
CA PHE A 461 -26.97 14.68 -32.86
C PHE A 461 -27.61 15.78 -33.71
N THR A 462 -27.56 17.03 -33.27
CA THR A 462 -27.80 18.16 -34.17
C THR A 462 -26.90 18.06 -35.42
N ASP A 463 -27.38 18.53 -36.57
CA ASP A 463 -26.64 18.39 -37.82
C ASP A 463 -25.22 18.98 -37.76
N VAL A 464 -24.25 18.24 -38.31
CA VAL A 464 -22.89 18.74 -38.51
C VAL A 464 -22.85 19.48 -39.83
N SER A 465 -22.64 20.80 -39.79
CA SER A 465 -22.64 21.62 -41.01
C SER A 465 -21.48 21.28 -41.95
N GLY A 466 -21.68 21.50 -43.25
CA GLY A 466 -20.63 21.36 -44.26
C GLY A 466 -19.37 22.19 -43.96
N SER A 467 -19.54 23.36 -43.34
CA SER A 467 -18.42 24.21 -42.93
C SER A 467 -17.49 23.55 -41.89
N VAL A 468 -18.03 22.72 -41.00
CA VAL A 468 -17.24 21.92 -40.03
C VAL A 468 -16.43 20.86 -40.77
N ILE A 469 -17.06 20.16 -41.72
CA ILE A 469 -16.40 19.12 -42.51
C ILE A 469 -15.27 19.72 -43.36
N VAL A 470 -15.54 20.82 -44.06
CA VAL A 470 -14.53 21.55 -44.86
C VAL A 470 -13.41 22.09 -43.98
N GLY A 471 -13.74 22.63 -42.80
CA GLY A 471 -12.76 23.13 -41.83
C GLY A 471 -11.88 22.01 -41.24
N GLY A 472 -12.43 20.80 -41.10
CA GLY A 472 -11.71 19.61 -40.63
C GLY A 472 -10.67 19.06 -41.61
N GLY A 473 -10.76 19.45 -42.89
CA GLY A 473 -9.84 19.02 -43.95
C GLY A 473 -10.23 17.70 -44.60
N ASN A 474 -9.44 17.29 -45.60
CA ASN A 474 -9.59 16.00 -46.27
C ASN A 474 -8.53 15.03 -45.74
N ASP A 475 -8.98 13.91 -45.18
CA ASP A 475 -8.14 12.84 -44.66
C ASP A 475 -8.95 11.53 -44.68
N PRO A 476 -8.34 10.38 -45.03
CA PRO A 476 -9.03 9.10 -45.03
C PRO A 476 -9.47 8.59 -43.64
N GLY A 477 -9.04 9.23 -42.55
CA GLY A 477 -9.37 8.82 -41.18
C GLY A 477 -9.49 9.99 -40.21
N ILE A 478 -10.36 10.97 -40.49
CA ILE A 478 -10.69 12.03 -39.53
C ILE A 478 -11.33 11.40 -38.28
N PRO A 479 -10.76 11.59 -37.07
CA PRO A 479 -11.34 11.04 -35.85
C PRO A 479 -12.56 11.85 -35.40
N VAL A 480 -13.67 11.15 -35.19
CA VAL A 480 -14.93 11.72 -34.68
C VAL A 480 -15.33 10.95 -33.42
N TYR A 481 -15.60 11.68 -32.34
CA TYR A 481 -15.98 11.10 -31.05
C TYR A 481 -17.00 12.00 -30.35
N TYR A 482 -17.55 11.53 -29.24
CA TYR A 482 -18.37 12.37 -28.37
C TYR A 482 -17.99 12.22 -26.90
N THR A 483 -18.34 13.23 -26.11
CA THR A 483 -18.34 13.13 -24.65
C THR A 483 -19.74 12.90 -24.13
N THR A 484 -19.87 12.22 -22.98
CA THR A 484 -21.10 12.17 -22.20
C THR A 484 -20.89 12.97 -20.91
N SER A 485 -21.90 13.73 -20.48
CA SER A 485 -21.84 14.53 -19.26
C SER A 485 -23.17 14.50 -18.53
N ASN A 486 -23.11 14.30 -17.21
CA ASN A 486 -24.25 14.50 -16.30
C ASN A 486 -24.19 15.86 -15.59
N GLY A 487 -23.32 16.77 -16.04
CA GLY A 487 -23.06 18.06 -15.41
C GLY A 487 -22.09 18.03 -14.22
N VAL A 488 -21.65 16.84 -13.79
CA VAL A 488 -20.65 16.67 -12.72
C VAL A 488 -19.38 16.02 -13.23
N ASN A 489 -19.51 14.90 -13.96
CA ASN A 489 -18.39 14.19 -14.54
C ASN A 489 -18.62 13.93 -16.03
N GLU A 490 -17.51 13.83 -16.75
CA GLU A 490 -17.49 13.59 -18.18
C GLU A 490 -16.83 12.25 -18.49
N GLN A 491 -17.28 11.62 -19.57
CA GLN A 491 -16.62 10.50 -20.23
C GLN A 491 -16.43 10.81 -21.72
N HIS A 492 -15.47 10.14 -22.35
CA HIS A 492 -15.13 10.28 -23.75
C HIS A 492 -15.27 8.92 -24.45
N SER A 493 -16.01 8.86 -25.56
CA SER A 493 -16.18 7.65 -26.37
C SER A 493 -14.89 7.24 -27.09
N PRO A 494 -14.84 6.05 -27.70
CA PRO A 494 -13.86 5.76 -28.74
C PRO A 494 -14.08 6.64 -29.98
N GLU A 495 -13.07 6.69 -30.84
CA GLU A 495 -13.07 7.46 -32.09
C GLU A 495 -13.57 6.60 -33.25
N THR A 496 -14.46 7.18 -34.05
CA THR A 496 -14.84 6.68 -35.38
C THR A 496 -13.99 7.39 -36.41
N LEU A 497 -13.31 6.64 -37.27
CA LEU A 497 -12.51 7.22 -38.36
C LEU A 497 -13.41 7.43 -39.59
N VAL A 498 -13.49 8.68 -40.05
CA VAL A 498 -14.33 9.10 -41.18
C VAL A 498 -13.44 9.47 -42.36
N ASN A 499 -13.70 8.89 -43.53
CA ASN A 499 -13.00 9.22 -44.76
C ASN A 499 -13.59 10.50 -45.37
N VAL A 500 -12.85 11.60 -45.35
CA VAL A 500 -13.32 12.92 -45.82
C VAL A 500 -12.57 13.35 -47.07
N HIS A 501 -13.29 13.57 -48.17
CA HIS A 501 -12.76 14.07 -49.44
C HIS A 501 -13.71 15.07 -50.11
N VAL A 502 -14.15 16.08 -49.35
CA VAL A 502 -15.11 17.13 -49.76
C VAL A 502 -14.51 18.26 -50.61
N ALA A 503 -13.32 18.06 -51.19
CA ALA A 503 -12.74 19.02 -52.13
C ALA A 503 -13.65 19.14 -53.37
N PRO A 504 -13.81 20.35 -53.95
CA PRO A 504 -14.53 20.49 -55.21
C PRO A 504 -13.89 19.61 -56.28
N LEU A 505 -14.72 18.87 -57.02
CA LEU A 505 -14.25 18.10 -58.15
C LEU A 505 -13.65 19.02 -59.21
N VAL A 506 -12.45 18.67 -59.67
CA VAL A 506 -11.83 19.31 -60.80
C VAL A 506 -12.60 18.94 -62.07
N LYS A 507 -13.06 19.94 -62.82
CA LYS A 507 -13.58 19.70 -64.17
C LYS A 507 -12.43 19.69 -65.18
N PHE A 508 -12.18 18.54 -65.79
CA PHE A 508 -11.17 18.37 -66.83
C PHE A 508 -11.77 18.57 -68.23
N ASP A 509 -10.90 18.88 -69.20
CA ASP A 509 -11.31 18.98 -70.59
C ASP A 509 -11.77 17.61 -71.13
N ALA A 510 -12.63 17.66 -72.16
CA ALA A 510 -13.08 16.44 -72.81
C ALA A 510 -11.90 15.68 -73.46
N PRO A 511 -11.92 14.33 -73.45
CA PRO A 511 -10.96 13.58 -74.24
C PRO A 511 -11.10 13.97 -75.72
N LEU A 512 -10.00 13.94 -76.45
CA LEU A 512 -9.91 14.34 -77.86
C LEU A 512 -9.80 13.11 -78.76
N ILE A 513 -10.33 13.19 -79.98
CA ILE A 513 -10.19 12.11 -80.96
C ILE A 513 -8.83 12.19 -81.65
N GLU A 514 -8.05 11.10 -81.60
CA GLU A 514 -6.73 10.99 -82.28
C GLU A 514 -6.82 10.44 -83.70
N HIS A 515 -7.92 10.73 -84.39
CA HIS A 515 -8.13 10.34 -85.77
C HIS A 515 -8.38 11.56 -86.65
N THR A 516 -8.01 11.45 -87.92
CA THR A 516 -8.47 12.41 -88.93
C THR A 516 -9.98 12.31 -89.08
N LEU A 517 -10.68 13.44 -88.91
CA LEU A 517 -12.13 13.55 -89.05
C LEU A 517 -12.49 14.16 -90.40
N HIS A 518 -13.53 13.63 -91.03
CA HIS A 518 -13.89 13.96 -92.41
C HIS A 518 -15.23 14.67 -92.52
N GLY A 519 -15.34 15.55 -93.52
CA GLY A 519 -16.54 16.31 -93.82
C GLY A 519 -16.85 17.45 -92.83
N PRO A 520 -17.84 18.30 -93.15
CA PRO A 520 -18.19 19.48 -92.35
C PRO A 520 -18.70 19.14 -90.94
N ALA A 521 -19.24 17.93 -90.77
CA ALA A 521 -19.75 17.42 -89.50
C ALA A 521 -18.74 16.58 -88.69
N ARG A 522 -17.48 16.51 -89.16
CA ARG A 522 -16.32 15.86 -88.51
C ARG A 522 -16.59 14.41 -88.10
N TYR A 523 -16.86 13.56 -89.09
CA TYR A 523 -17.10 12.13 -88.89
C TYR A 523 -15.79 11.33 -88.81
N LEU A 524 -15.75 10.33 -87.94
CA LEU A 524 -14.92 9.15 -88.11
C LEU A 524 -15.47 8.34 -89.29
N THR A 525 -14.62 8.05 -90.27
CA THR A 525 -15.01 7.31 -91.47
C THR A 525 -14.02 6.19 -91.75
N CYS A 526 -14.30 5.41 -92.80
CA CYS A 526 -13.36 4.40 -93.32
C CYS A 526 -12.01 4.99 -93.75
N GLU A 527 -11.97 6.29 -94.05
CA GLU A 527 -10.76 7.00 -94.46
C GLU A 527 -10.04 7.65 -93.28
N SER A 528 -10.57 7.55 -92.06
CA SER A 528 -9.90 8.08 -90.86
C SER A 528 -8.55 7.42 -90.63
N LYS A 529 -7.55 8.22 -90.24
CA LYS A 529 -6.19 7.80 -89.89
C LYS A 529 -5.87 8.21 -88.44
N PRO A 530 -5.39 7.32 -87.56
CA PRO A 530 -5.26 5.87 -87.74
C PRO A 530 -6.58 5.20 -88.14
N SER A 531 -6.50 4.03 -88.76
CA SER A 531 -7.73 3.36 -89.23
C SER A 531 -8.58 2.93 -88.03
N ILE A 532 -9.87 3.26 -88.05
CA ILE A 532 -10.81 2.90 -86.97
C ILE A 532 -11.00 1.38 -86.83
N CYS A 533 -10.62 0.58 -87.83
CA CYS A 533 -10.60 -0.89 -87.72
C CYS A 533 -9.63 -1.42 -86.67
N HIS A 534 -8.67 -0.60 -86.21
CA HIS A 534 -7.74 -0.95 -85.16
C HIS A 534 -8.20 -0.44 -83.80
N GLY A 535 -9.32 0.27 -83.72
CA GLY A 535 -9.77 0.91 -82.49
C GLY A 535 -10.09 2.38 -82.71
N VAL A 536 -10.88 2.95 -81.80
CA VAL A 536 -11.04 4.40 -81.70
C VAL A 536 -10.15 4.89 -80.56
N TYR A 537 -9.17 5.72 -80.88
CA TYR A 537 -8.21 6.30 -79.95
C TYR A 537 -8.72 7.65 -79.46
N TRP A 538 -8.81 7.76 -78.14
CA TRP A 538 -9.08 8.99 -77.42
C TRP A 538 -7.83 9.43 -76.67
N PHE A 539 -7.61 10.73 -76.63
CA PHE A 539 -6.49 11.34 -75.93
C PHE A 539 -6.95 12.22 -74.81
N ILE A 540 -6.50 11.91 -73.61
CA ILE A 540 -6.68 12.73 -72.42
C ILE A 540 -5.47 13.65 -72.34
N LEU A 541 -5.71 14.96 -72.40
CA LEU A 541 -4.66 15.97 -72.35
C LEU A 541 -3.90 15.89 -71.04
N ALA A 542 -2.59 16.09 -71.09
CA ALA A 542 -1.78 16.34 -69.91
C ALA A 542 -2.33 17.53 -69.12
N ASP A 543 -2.46 17.38 -67.80
CA ASP A 543 -2.92 18.43 -66.91
C ASP A 543 -2.01 18.50 -65.68
N SER A 544 -1.60 19.72 -65.32
CA SER A 544 -0.74 19.96 -64.14
C SER A 544 -1.33 19.52 -62.80
N ARG A 545 -2.64 19.21 -62.76
CA ARG A 545 -3.36 18.76 -61.56
C ARG A 545 -3.30 17.24 -61.36
N TYR A 546 -2.92 16.46 -62.37
CA TYR A 546 -2.65 15.04 -62.24
C TYR A 546 -1.39 14.81 -61.40
N LEU A 547 -1.40 13.76 -60.57
CA LEU A 547 -0.25 13.31 -59.80
C LEU A 547 0.09 11.85 -60.13
N PRO A 548 1.36 11.44 -59.99
CA PRO A 548 1.75 10.05 -60.18
C PRO A 548 0.93 9.12 -59.28
N GLY A 549 0.34 8.08 -59.88
CA GLY A 549 -0.53 7.14 -59.17
C GLY A 549 -2.01 7.55 -59.09
N ASP A 550 -2.43 8.66 -59.70
CA ASP A 550 -3.85 8.91 -59.96
C ASP A 550 -4.41 7.84 -60.92
N GLU A 551 -5.67 7.47 -60.74
CA GLU A 551 -6.38 6.50 -61.57
C GLU A 551 -7.36 7.21 -62.51
N ILE A 552 -7.22 7.00 -63.81
CA ILE A 552 -8.18 7.42 -64.84
C ILE A 552 -9.18 6.30 -65.08
N GLU A 553 -10.45 6.53 -64.76
CA GLU A 553 -11.57 5.66 -65.13
C GLU A 553 -12.26 6.24 -66.38
N PHE A 554 -11.94 5.69 -67.55
CA PHE A 554 -12.48 6.11 -68.85
C PHE A 554 -13.73 5.31 -69.22
N PHE A 555 -14.72 5.98 -69.78
CA PHE A 555 -16.00 5.43 -70.24
C PHE A 555 -16.31 5.86 -71.67
N TRP A 556 -16.79 4.94 -72.50
CA TRP A 556 -17.29 5.19 -73.86
C TRP A 556 -18.64 4.52 -74.10
N GLN A 557 -19.49 5.13 -74.93
CA GLN A 557 -20.77 4.56 -75.37
C GLN A 557 -21.03 4.91 -76.84
N GLY A 558 -21.44 3.92 -77.64
CA GLY A 558 -21.90 4.10 -79.02
C GLY A 558 -23.41 4.27 -79.14
N PHE A 559 -23.87 4.99 -80.16
CA PHE A 559 -25.28 5.35 -80.39
C PHE A 559 -25.68 5.13 -81.85
N LEU A 560 -26.93 4.73 -82.07
CA LEU A 560 -27.49 4.47 -83.41
C LEU A 560 -27.64 5.74 -84.25
N SER A 561 -27.76 6.89 -83.60
CA SER A 561 -28.04 8.19 -84.23
C SER A 561 -26.85 9.14 -84.11
N ASN A 562 -26.88 10.23 -84.87
CA ASN A 562 -25.84 11.27 -84.86
C ASN A 562 -26.07 12.35 -83.78
N ALA A 563 -27.04 12.10 -82.90
CA ALA A 563 -27.52 12.98 -81.85
C ALA A 563 -27.24 12.44 -80.43
N TRP A 564 -26.37 11.42 -80.28
CA TRP A 564 -26.02 10.81 -78.99
C TRP A 564 -27.22 10.25 -78.22
N GLU A 565 -28.23 9.80 -78.96
CA GLU A 565 -29.45 9.18 -78.46
C GLU A 565 -29.58 7.76 -78.99
N ASN A 566 -30.33 6.92 -78.26
CA ASN A 566 -30.51 5.49 -78.53
C ASN A 566 -29.16 4.73 -78.47
N PRO A 567 -28.64 4.51 -77.23
CA PRO A 567 -27.39 3.77 -77.05
C PRO A 567 -27.50 2.37 -77.66
N ILE A 568 -26.40 1.89 -78.21
CA ILE A 568 -26.30 0.53 -78.74
C ILE A 568 -25.79 -0.37 -77.63
N ASP A 569 -26.61 -1.32 -77.20
CA ASP A 569 -26.22 -2.32 -76.21
C ASP A 569 -24.94 -3.06 -76.64
N GLY A 570 -23.99 -3.20 -75.71
CA GLY A 570 -22.71 -3.89 -75.92
C GLY A 570 -21.61 -3.03 -76.55
N THR A 571 -21.90 -1.78 -76.96
CA THR A 571 -20.87 -0.83 -77.41
C THR A 571 -20.21 -0.03 -76.28
N ASP A 572 -20.75 -0.12 -75.07
CA ASP A 572 -20.16 0.46 -73.87
C ASP A 572 -18.75 -0.09 -73.63
N PHE A 573 -17.82 0.76 -73.20
CA PHE A 573 -16.44 0.38 -72.93
C PHE A 573 -15.94 1.14 -71.71
N ASN A 574 -15.24 0.44 -70.81
CA ASN A 574 -14.56 1.06 -69.68
C ASN A 574 -13.09 0.64 -69.63
N SER A 575 -12.24 1.51 -69.07
CA SER A 575 -10.83 1.22 -68.84
C SER A 575 -10.35 2.02 -67.63
N THR A 576 -9.59 1.36 -66.75
CA THR A 576 -8.94 2.03 -65.61
C THR A 576 -7.43 2.01 -65.84
N VAL A 577 -6.80 3.17 -65.81
CA VAL A 577 -5.35 3.33 -66.03
C VAL A 577 -4.74 4.11 -64.88
N LEU A 578 -3.67 3.58 -64.28
CA LEU A 578 -2.84 4.30 -63.32
C LEU A 578 -1.89 5.23 -64.08
N LEU A 579 -1.92 6.53 -63.79
CA LEU A 579 -1.07 7.52 -64.44
C LEU A 579 0.40 7.34 -64.02
N SER A 580 1.25 7.08 -65.02
CA SER A 580 2.70 7.13 -64.89
C SER A 580 3.22 8.57 -64.96
N ALA A 581 4.51 8.76 -64.66
CA ALA A 581 5.15 10.07 -64.83
C ALA A 581 5.16 10.53 -66.30
N ASP A 582 5.23 9.59 -67.25
CA ASP A 582 5.22 9.90 -68.68
C ASP A 582 3.81 10.33 -69.12
N ASP A 583 2.74 9.64 -68.68
CA ASP A 583 1.36 10.00 -69.00
C ASP A 583 1.00 11.41 -68.52
N ILE A 584 1.52 11.82 -67.35
CA ILE A 584 1.32 13.16 -66.81
C ILE A 584 2.01 14.21 -67.67
N ALA A 585 3.17 13.89 -68.25
CA ALA A 585 3.94 14.81 -69.08
C ALA A 585 3.41 14.89 -70.52
N SER A 586 2.99 13.76 -71.10
CA SER A 586 2.63 13.67 -72.52
C SER A 586 1.13 13.53 -72.79
N GLY A 587 0.29 13.28 -71.78
CA GLY A 587 -1.10 12.89 -71.96
C GLY A 587 -1.25 11.37 -72.13
N LEU A 588 -2.49 10.88 -72.07
CA LEU A 588 -2.82 9.45 -72.07
C LEU A 588 -3.73 9.10 -73.26
N SER A 589 -3.31 8.14 -74.08
CA SER A 589 -4.12 7.57 -75.17
C SER A 589 -4.88 6.33 -74.71
N ILE A 590 -6.20 6.33 -74.85
CA ILE A 590 -7.09 5.20 -74.58
C ILE A 590 -7.62 4.63 -75.89
N ARG A 591 -7.46 3.31 -76.07
CA ARG A 591 -7.94 2.58 -77.24
C ARG A 591 -9.26 1.87 -76.94
N VAL A 592 -10.33 2.27 -77.61
CA VAL A 592 -11.62 1.56 -77.58
C VAL A 592 -11.56 0.37 -78.56
N TRP A 593 -11.64 -0.84 -78.02
CA TRP A 593 -11.50 -2.14 -78.72
C TRP A 593 -12.28 -3.22 -77.94
N PRO A 594 -12.80 -4.33 -78.53
CA PRO A 594 -12.65 -4.84 -79.90
C PRO A 594 -13.64 -4.31 -80.94
N TRP A 595 -13.23 -4.32 -82.22
CA TRP A 595 -13.99 -3.80 -83.36
C TRP A 595 -15.44 -4.29 -83.38
N GLU A 596 -15.64 -5.60 -83.30
CA GLU A 596 -16.93 -6.29 -83.52
C GLU A 596 -18.02 -5.81 -82.57
N THR A 597 -17.65 -5.40 -81.35
CA THR A 597 -18.60 -4.98 -80.32
C THR A 597 -18.59 -3.49 -80.09
N LYS A 598 -17.43 -2.83 -80.16
CA LYS A 598 -17.28 -1.43 -79.76
C LYS A 598 -17.38 -0.44 -80.91
N ILE A 599 -17.25 -0.90 -82.16
CA ILE A 599 -17.15 -0.01 -83.33
C ILE A 599 -18.05 -0.47 -84.48
N GLU A 600 -18.06 -1.77 -84.79
CA GLU A 600 -18.84 -2.37 -85.88
C GLU A 600 -20.36 -2.09 -85.80
N PRO A 601 -20.99 -2.00 -84.61
CA PRO A 601 -22.41 -1.68 -84.55
C PRO A 601 -22.76 -0.26 -85.03
N MET A 602 -21.80 0.67 -84.98
CA MET A 602 -21.98 2.06 -85.44
C MET A 602 -21.73 2.13 -86.95
N ARG A 603 -22.80 2.14 -87.73
CA ARG A 603 -22.75 1.96 -89.19
C ARG A 603 -22.76 3.27 -89.97
N ASN A 604 -23.88 3.99 -89.95
CA ASN A 604 -24.09 5.20 -90.75
C ASN A 604 -24.85 6.24 -89.91
N PHE A 605 -24.46 7.51 -89.99
CA PHE A 605 -24.99 8.56 -89.10
C PHE A 605 -25.03 8.15 -87.61
N ALA A 606 -24.06 7.37 -87.15
CA ALA A 606 -23.93 6.98 -85.76
C ALA A 606 -23.13 8.03 -84.96
N SER A 607 -23.07 7.87 -83.65
CA SER A 607 -22.23 8.71 -82.79
C SER A 607 -21.73 7.94 -81.58
N ALA A 608 -20.78 8.53 -80.87
CA ALA A 608 -20.30 8.01 -79.61
C ALA A 608 -19.90 9.14 -78.66
N THR A 609 -19.92 8.84 -77.38
CA THR A 609 -19.44 9.70 -76.30
C THR A 609 -18.29 9.06 -75.56
N ALA A 610 -17.42 9.89 -75.00
CA ALA A 610 -16.40 9.47 -74.05
C ALA A 610 -16.29 10.45 -72.89
N GLU A 611 -16.08 9.95 -71.69
CA GLU A 611 -15.74 10.75 -70.51
C GLU A 611 -14.79 9.97 -69.62
N PHE A 612 -14.08 10.65 -68.73
CA PHE A 612 -13.26 10.01 -67.72
C PHE A 612 -13.40 10.67 -66.36
N PHE A 613 -13.12 9.88 -65.33
CA PHE A 613 -13.04 10.29 -63.93
C PHE A 613 -11.62 10.08 -63.43
N VAL A 614 -11.18 10.94 -62.51
CA VAL A 614 -9.84 10.88 -61.94
C VAL A 614 -9.98 10.60 -60.45
N ARG A 615 -9.35 9.52 -59.98
CA ARG A 615 -9.30 9.16 -58.56
C ARG A 615 -7.89 9.27 -58.01
N ARG A 616 -7.78 9.68 -56.75
CA ARG A 616 -6.51 9.75 -56.01
C ARG A 616 -6.68 9.05 -54.67
N GLY A 617 -6.00 7.92 -54.49
CA GLY A 617 -6.13 7.11 -53.26
C GLY A 617 -7.58 6.70 -52.97
N GLY A 618 -8.37 6.41 -54.01
CA GLY A 618 -9.79 6.05 -53.93
C GLY A 618 -10.78 7.22 -53.99
N ALA A 619 -10.37 8.43 -53.60
CA ALA A 619 -11.22 9.62 -53.63
C ALA A 619 -11.39 10.16 -55.06
N LEU A 620 -12.61 10.53 -55.45
CA LEU A 620 -12.88 11.19 -56.73
C LEU A 620 -12.35 12.62 -56.68
N ILE A 621 -11.37 12.96 -57.52
CA ILE A 621 -10.76 14.31 -57.56
C ILE A 621 -11.26 15.14 -58.72
N GLY A 622 -11.87 14.54 -59.74
CA GLY A 622 -12.45 15.26 -60.86
C GLY A 622 -13.03 14.38 -61.95
N ASP A 623 -13.74 15.02 -62.86
CA ASP A 623 -14.41 14.39 -64.00
C ASP A 623 -14.25 15.26 -65.26
N SER A 624 -14.28 14.65 -66.43
CA SER A 624 -14.10 15.35 -67.71
C SER A 624 -15.40 15.94 -68.24
N VAL A 625 -15.33 16.93 -69.13
CA VAL A 625 -16.44 17.24 -70.04
C VAL A 625 -16.65 16.05 -70.99
N VAL A 626 -17.91 15.73 -71.33
CA VAL A 626 -18.19 14.62 -72.26
C VAL A 626 -17.67 14.93 -73.67
N GLY A 627 -16.69 14.15 -74.12
CA GLY A 627 -16.20 14.09 -75.49
C GLY A 627 -17.24 13.46 -76.41
N ARG A 628 -17.34 13.98 -77.65
CA ARG A 628 -18.35 13.57 -78.62
C ARG A 628 -17.73 13.36 -80.00
N VAL A 629 -18.09 12.27 -80.64
CA VAL A 629 -17.68 11.99 -82.02
C VAL A 629 -18.84 11.43 -82.83
N ARG A 630 -18.87 11.69 -84.13
CA ARG A 630 -19.81 11.06 -85.06
C ARG A 630 -19.10 10.01 -85.88
N ILE A 631 -19.80 8.93 -86.23
CA ILE A 631 -19.22 7.80 -86.96
C ILE A 631 -20.09 7.49 -88.18
N ASP A 632 -19.45 7.47 -89.35
CA ASP A 632 -20.08 7.05 -90.60
C ASP A 632 -19.11 6.17 -91.39
N ARG A 633 -19.39 4.87 -91.39
CA ARG A 633 -18.60 3.86 -92.07
C ARG A 633 -19.08 3.60 -93.49
N VAL A 634 -19.97 4.42 -94.05
CA VAL A 634 -20.34 4.31 -95.46
C VAL A 634 -19.25 4.94 -96.31
N SER A 635 -18.60 4.11 -97.14
CA SER A 635 -17.55 4.55 -98.05
C SER A 635 -18.10 5.52 -99.10
N PRO A 636 -17.45 6.69 -99.31
CA PRO A 636 -17.87 7.65 -100.32
C PRO A 636 -17.94 7.03 -101.72
N GLY A 637 -19.07 7.23 -102.42
CA GLY A 637 -19.25 6.80 -103.80
C GLY A 637 -19.65 5.33 -104.03
N SER A 638 -19.39 4.41 -103.09
CA SER A 638 -19.80 2.99 -103.20
C SER A 638 -21.04 2.63 -102.40
N GLY A 639 -21.37 3.41 -101.36
CA GLY A 639 -22.48 3.13 -100.45
C GLY A 639 -22.29 1.90 -99.56
N LYS A 640 -21.11 1.27 -99.60
CA LYS A 640 -20.78 0.09 -98.79
C LYS A 640 -20.28 0.51 -97.41
N ILE A 641 -20.70 -0.22 -96.37
CA ILE A 641 -20.16 -0.07 -95.02
C ILE A 641 -18.81 -0.79 -94.97
N CYS A 642 -17.73 -0.08 -94.62
CA CYS A 642 -16.42 -0.71 -94.55
C CYS A 642 -16.32 -1.73 -93.41
N GLN A 643 -15.70 -2.86 -93.72
CA GLN A 643 -15.36 -3.95 -92.80
C GLN A 643 -13.86 -4.25 -92.88
N PRO A 644 -13.20 -4.62 -91.76
CA PRO A 644 -11.78 -4.95 -91.78
C PRO A 644 -11.47 -5.99 -92.87
N GLY A 645 -10.50 -5.70 -93.73
CA GLY A 645 -10.15 -6.51 -94.90
C GLY A 645 -10.70 -6.00 -96.23
N ASP A 646 -11.58 -5.01 -96.22
CA ASP A 646 -12.02 -4.31 -97.43
C ASP A 646 -10.86 -3.53 -98.07
N ALA A 647 -10.78 -3.50 -99.40
CA ALA A 647 -9.74 -2.77 -100.13
C ALA A 647 -9.66 -1.28 -99.70
N GLY A 648 -8.50 -0.83 -99.24
CA GLY A 648 -8.27 0.50 -98.68
C GLY A 648 -8.64 0.68 -97.20
N PHE A 649 -9.23 -0.34 -96.56
CA PHE A 649 -9.63 -0.35 -95.16
C PHE A 649 -9.14 -1.64 -94.47
N CYS A 650 -7.87 -1.60 -94.06
CA CYS A 650 -7.24 -2.67 -93.29
C CYS A 650 -7.13 -3.98 -94.08
N ASP A 651 -6.78 -3.84 -95.36
CA ASP A 651 -6.57 -4.89 -96.37
C ASP A 651 -5.15 -5.46 -96.39
N GLY A 652 -4.28 -5.03 -95.47
CA GLY A 652 -2.96 -5.61 -95.22
C GLY A 652 -2.99 -6.52 -93.99
N SER A 653 -2.41 -7.72 -94.12
CA SER A 653 -2.28 -8.72 -93.06
C SER A 653 -1.66 -8.17 -91.77
N LEU A 654 -2.23 -8.60 -90.64
CA LEU A 654 -1.68 -8.62 -89.28
C LEU A 654 -0.15 -8.56 -89.22
N GLU A 655 0.44 -7.40 -88.90
CA GLU A 655 1.78 -7.34 -88.32
C GLU A 655 2.03 -6.02 -87.56
N GLY A 656 2.21 -6.14 -86.25
CA GLY A 656 3.13 -5.30 -85.48
C GLY A 656 2.66 -3.92 -85.01
N CYS A 657 1.94 -3.87 -83.89
CA CYS A 657 2.26 -2.92 -82.83
C CYS A 657 2.52 -3.71 -81.55
N ASN A 658 3.77 -3.70 -81.10
CA ASN A 658 4.20 -4.14 -79.78
C ASN A 658 3.52 -3.26 -78.73
N ASP A 659 2.74 -3.84 -77.82
CA ASP A 659 2.45 -3.22 -76.55
C ASP A 659 3.28 -3.93 -75.47
N ASN A 660 4.48 -3.38 -75.28
CA ASN A 660 5.24 -3.48 -74.07
C ASN A 660 5.03 -2.13 -73.35
N SER A 661 4.03 -2.07 -72.47
CA SER A 661 3.83 -1.05 -71.43
C SER A 661 2.60 -1.42 -70.62
#